data_AF-B4GLM3-F1
#
_entry.id   AF-B4GLM3-F1
#
_cell.length_a   1.000
_cell.length_b   1.000
_cell.length_c   1.000
_cell.angle_alpha   90.00
_cell.angle_beta   90.00
_cell.angle_gamma   90.00
#
_symmetry.space_group_name_H-M   'P 1'
#
loop_
_entity.id
_entity.type
_entity.pdbx_description
1 polymer ?
#
loop_
_entity_poly.entity_id
_entity_poly.type
_entity_poly.pdbx_seq_one_letter_code
_entity_poly.pdbx_strand_id
1 'polypeptide(L)'
;MEPGMYQGDPIFRNQPSYKVFNKSFEHVDDTLYTCLNEVIPEVLSQELEGPSEVFTSYSNDSAPKDPRTQQTANKSVRDHSRRLLPYKFPNLREKYSALTSHQQTACMRVLLAWQRNDPVPEDDFVVWRVTEKKRHTEYQMFQKDVLDYETSQRELLYAPMKSIVQAYRIWHELRMKQLLKGVPNDTYVTYSGLPQLAQCNSLNPQTASVEEVQLKRIVGQVRLWPEVKLKRDELMTLNVRLCRFSGIETVYRTIPMLEQPDEGNIFVLPLESLMMLLSTGAYVDLPTEMLVTVKETYGSEHKCFEFKDPFPARNCGWHTSGLLLTQAYQAYRAQSGEDQWLTFDQNGSFKDVPDLPSFKELAVDLQMDYKLQPVDIESAAIEPSNSNTAMISWCLRSQGDDDAEPSEEFQMYSSLSLAGVSDAEGAEPLGCHFIKLENKPDCGCEIMSKYELLKAWLHLKLLKAEIGHCSRVSLRDFEPLLEEKLTLVSLEKMLHDYYNTSMPQLLSHLCEFLKLFNAIPPGDYLLRNSVKYKDKFLLCKPIKEPTPPPQSFKLHELLTATAPSDECFLSQNSYLPISNTLCGRLHEEQQLLPCAFPIKTSGIAVKRRNKVPVEEPRRQPINRRVAAHREAQRKKAKKSQKMRAKARKKQTAKKEDENEKEMDKFMSL
;
A
#
# COMPACT_ATOMS: atom_id res chain seq x y z
N MET A 1 68.94 -41.96 19.18
CA MET A 1 68.08 -40.92 19.80
C MET A 1 67.00 -40.58 18.81
N GLU A 2 65.77 -40.98 19.08
CA GLU A 2 64.55 -40.41 18.49
C GLU A 2 63.50 -40.32 19.61
N PRO A 3 62.61 -39.32 19.58
CA PRO A 3 61.99 -38.76 20.77
C PRO A 3 60.79 -39.59 21.24
N GLY A 4 60.67 -39.73 22.56
CA GLY A 4 59.49 -40.32 23.20
C GLY A 4 58.22 -39.56 22.81
N MET A 5 57.34 -40.24 22.06
CA MET A 5 55.98 -39.74 21.85
C MET A 5 55.27 -39.64 23.20
N TYR A 6 54.71 -38.46 23.42
CA TYR A 6 53.88 -38.10 24.55
C TYR A 6 52.76 -39.14 24.79
N GLN A 7 52.85 -39.88 25.90
CA GLN A 7 51.74 -40.71 26.39
C GLN A 7 50.77 -39.82 27.19
N GLY A 8 49.88 -39.14 26.48
CA GLY A 8 48.80 -38.35 27.09
C GLY A 8 47.72 -39.21 27.74
N ASP A 9 47.00 -38.60 28.69
CA ASP A 9 45.98 -39.21 29.56
C ASP A 9 44.89 -40.01 28.83
N PRO A 10 44.43 -41.14 29.41
CA PRO A 10 43.48 -42.06 28.78
C PRO A 10 42.09 -41.46 28.50
N ILE A 11 41.78 -40.29 29.06
CA ILE A 11 40.50 -39.59 28.90
C ILE A 11 40.31 -39.05 27.47
N PHE A 12 41.40 -38.80 26.73
CA PHE A 12 41.33 -38.23 25.37
C PHE A 12 41.28 -39.26 24.24
N ARG A 13 41.31 -40.57 24.53
CA ARG A 13 41.30 -41.62 23.49
C ARG A 13 39.94 -41.84 22.82
N ASN A 14 38.85 -41.37 23.44
CA ASN A 14 37.48 -41.55 22.95
C ASN A 14 36.80 -40.22 22.56
N GLN A 15 37.57 -39.18 22.21
CA GLN A 15 36.95 -38.01 21.61
C GLN A 15 36.68 -38.29 20.12
N PRO A 16 35.43 -38.12 19.64
CA PRO A 16 35.14 -38.24 18.23
C PRO A 16 36.00 -37.24 17.44
N SER A 17 36.50 -37.68 16.28
CA SER A 17 37.33 -36.86 15.40
C SER A 17 36.70 -35.48 15.20
N TYR A 18 37.51 -34.42 15.18
CA TYR A 18 37.06 -33.05 14.88
C TYR A 18 36.27 -32.93 13.56
N LYS A 19 36.36 -33.93 12.67
CA LYS A 19 35.53 -34.07 11.46
C LYS A 19 34.04 -34.29 11.73
N VAL A 20 33.65 -34.70 12.95
CA VAL A 20 32.24 -34.89 13.36
C VAL A 20 31.58 -33.54 13.62
N PHE A 21 32.28 -32.57 14.21
CA PHE A 21 31.75 -31.24 14.55
C PHE A 21 31.87 -30.21 13.40
N ASN A 22 32.45 -30.60 12.27
CA ASN A 22 32.66 -29.75 11.09
C ASN A 22 31.86 -30.24 9.87
N LYS A 23 30.75 -30.95 10.10
CA LYS A 23 29.79 -31.25 9.04
C LYS A 23 28.83 -30.07 8.89
N SER A 24 28.53 -29.71 7.64
CA SER A 24 27.44 -28.77 7.34
C SER A 24 26.12 -29.34 7.87
N PHE A 25 25.23 -28.50 8.41
CA PHE A 25 23.87 -28.89 8.81
C PHE A 25 23.05 -29.51 7.67
N GLU A 26 23.52 -29.40 6.43
CA GLU A 26 22.88 -29.95 5.22
C GLU A 26 23.44 -31.34 4.82
N HIS A 27 24.32 -31.94 5.62
CA HIS A 27 24.92 -33.23 5.27
C HIS A 27 23.89 -34.37 5.43
N VAL A 28 23.66 -35.12 4.35
CA VAL A 28 22.63 -36.18 4.24
C VAL A 28 22.80 -37.30 5.28
N ASP A 29 24.00 -37.48 5.83
CA ASP A 29 24.32 -38.50 6.85
C ASP A 29 24.33 -37.95 8.29
N ASP A 30 23.81 -36.73 8.51
CA ASP A 30 23.69 -36.15 9.85
C ASP A 30 22.39 -36.60 10.51
N THR A 31 22.52 -37.48 11.49
CA THR A 31 21.41 -38.02 12.29
C THR A 31 20.58 -36.93 12.99
N LEU A 32 21.16 -35.75 13.26
CA LEU A 32 20.41 -34.63 13.85
C LEU A 32 19.48 -33.97 12.81
N TYR A 33 19.91 -33.86 11.56
CA TYR A 33 19.08 -33.38 10.45
C TYR A 33 17.93 -34.35 10.14
N THR A 34 18.18 -35.66 10.27
CA THR A 34 17.15 -36.70 10.12
C THR A 34 16.13 -36.64 11.27
N CYS A 35 16.58 -36.54 12.53
CA CYS A 35 15.68 -36.45 13.69
C CYS A 35 14.86 -35.15 13.75
N LEU A 36 15.39 -34.02 13.30
CA LEU A 36 14.66 -32.74 13.31
C LEU A 36 13.62 -32.63 12.17
N ASN A 37 13.75 -33.44 11.13
CA ASN A 37 12.84 -33.46 9.98
C ASN A 37 11.97 -34.73 9.90
N GLU A 38 12.07 -35.64 10.87
CA GLU A 38 11.09 -36.71 11.06
C GLU A 38 9.80 -36.11 11.60
N VAL A 39 8.92 -35.72 10.67
CA VAL A 39 7.59 -35.26 11.01
C VAL A 39 6.76 -36.47 11.43
N ILE A 40 6.26 -36.45 12.67
CA ILE A 40 5.40 -37.49 13.23
C ILE A 40 4.09 -37.55 12.42
N PRO A 41 3.83 -38.62 11.67
CA PRO A 41 2.68 -38.70 10.76
C PRO A 41 1.34 -38.54 11.49
N GLU A 42 1.25 -38.97 12.76
CA GLU A 42 0.04 -38.82 13.55
C GLU A 42 -0.31 -37.34 13.85
N VAL A 43 0.69 -36.47 14.04
CA VAL A 43 0.49 -35.02 14.27
C VAL A 43 0.00 -34.35 12.97
N LEU A 44 0.56 -34.75 11.84
CA LEU A 44 0.14 -34.25 10.53
C LEU A 44 -1.29 -34.72 10.17
N SER A 45 -1.68 -35.92 10.58
CA SER A 45 -3.06 -36.42 10.38
C SER A 45 -4.10 -35.72 11.26
N GLN A 46 -3.71 -35.26 12.46
CA GLN A 46 -4.61 -34.52 13.36
C GLN A 46 -4.76 -33.04 12.96
N GLU A 47 -3.77 -32.44 12.28
CA GLU A 47 -3.91 -31.10 11.68
C GLU A 47 -4.64 -31.11 10.31
N LEU A 48 -4.76 -32.27 9.66
CA LEU A 48 -5.46 -32.44 8.37
C LEU A 48 -6.94 -32.88 8.52
N GLU A 49 -7.40 -33.19 9.74
CA GLU A 49 -8.81 -33.52 10.03
C GLU A 49 -9.56 -32.31 10.63
N GLY A 50 -9.56 -31.19 9.91
CA GLY A 50 -10.55 -30.13 10.08
C GLY A 50 -11.45 -30.09 8.84
N PRO A 51 -12.73 -30.52 8.91
CA PRO A 51 -13.62 -30.52 7.76
C PRO A 51 -14.06 -29.08 7.48
N SER A 52 -13.36 -28.37 6.60
CA SER A 52 -13.91 -27.17 5.97
C SER A 52 -14.78 -27.61 4.81
N GLU A 53 -16.06 -27.31 4.95
CA GLU A 53 -17.13 -27.67 4.03
C GLU A 53 -16.75 -27.35 2.59
N VAL A 54 -16.90 -28.37 1.77
CA VAL A 54 -16.57 -28.38 0.35
C VAL A 54 -17.36 -27.29 -0.36
N PHE A 55 -16.67 -26.27 -0.89
CA PHE A 55 -17.21 -25.43 -1.95
C PHE A 55 -17.28 -26.27 -3.23
N THR A 56 -18.38 -27.00 -3.41
CA THR A 56 -18.57 -27.99 -4.49
C THR A 56 -18.90 -27.41 -5.87
N SER A 57 -18.94 -26.08 -6.06
CA SER A 57 -19.27 -25.56 -7.39
C SER A 57 -18.76 -24.14 -7.65
N TYR A 58 -17.98 -24.02 -8.72
CA TYR A 58 -17.94 -22.81 -9.53
C TYR A 58 -19.11 -22.92 -10.54
N SER A 59 -20.26 -22.30 -10.27
CA SER A 59 -21.23 -22.05 -11.34
C SER A 59 -20.86 -20.72 -12.00
N ASN A 60 -20.71 -20.77 -13.32
CA ASN A 60 -20.56 -19.58 -14.14
C ASN A 60 -21.94 -18.90 -14.25
N ASP A 61 -22.45 -18.34 -13.15
CA ASP A 61 -23.67 -17.51 -13.16
C ASP A 61 -23.38 -16.09 -13.68
N SER A 62 -22.29 -15.92 -14.43
CA SER A 62 -21.89 -14.72 -15.16
C SER A 62 -22.58 -14.57 -16.52
N ALA A 63 -23.49 -15.49 -16.88
CA ALA A 63 -24.35 -15.31 -18.04
C ALA A 63 -25.48 -14.34 -17.67
N PRO A 64 -25.60 -13.16 -18.33
CA PRO A 64 -26.70 -12.25 -18.07
C PRO A 64 -28.04 -12.96 -18.28
N LYS A 65 -28.84 -13.04 -17.22
CA LYS A 65 -30.21 -13.56 -17.24
C LYS A 65 -31.12 -12.47 -17.83
N ASP A 66 -32.06 -12.85 -18.68
CA ASP A 66 -33.01 -11.88 -19.22
C ASP A 66 -33.89 -11.34 -18.06
N PRO A 67 -33.90 -10.03 -17.79
CA PRO A 67 -34.60 -9.45 -16.64
C PRO A 67 -36.12 -9.66 -16.69
N ARG A 68 -36.70 -10.03 -17.84
CA ARG A 68 -38.14 -10.29 -17.99
C ARG A 68 -38.53 -11.75 -17.77
N THR A 69 -37.60 -12.69 -17.95
CA THR A 69 -37.90 -14.13 -17.90
C THR A 69 -37.09 -14.89 -16.86
N GLN A 70 -36.08 -14.26 -16.26
CA GLN A 70 -35.15 -14.82 -15.26
C GLN A 70 -34.42 -16.09 -15.73
N GLN A 71 -34.54 -16.44 -17.02
CA GLN A 71 -33.85 -17.57 -17.63
C GLN A 71 -32.48 -17.12 -18.16
N THR A 72 -31.47 -17.96 -17.97
CA THR A 72 -30.16 -17.81 -18.60
C THR A 72 -30.31 -17.94 -20.11
N ALA A 73 -29.91 -16.91 -20.86
CA ALA A 73 -30.00 -16.92 -22.31
C ALA A 73 -29.18 -18.10 -22.88
N ASN A 74 -29.86 -19.03 -23.56
CA ASN A 74 -29.25 -20.24 -24.14
C ASN A 74 -28.12 -19.95 -25.16
N LYS A 75 -27.99 -18.69 -25.61
CA LYS A 75 -26.84 -18.20 -26.36
C LYS A 75 -26.53 -16.77 -25.91
N SER A 76 -25.40 -16.59 -25.23
CA SER A 76 -24.75 -15.29 -25.16
C SER A 76 -24.34 -14.90 -26.58
N VAL A 77 -24.95 -13.88 -27.18
CA VAL A 77 -24.35 -13.23 -28.35
C VAL A 77 -23.15 -12.47 -27.81
N ARG A 78 -22.00 -13.13 -27.76
CA ARG A 78 -20.71 -12.44 -27.71
C ARG A 78 -20.62 -11.67 -29.02
N ASP A 79 -20.45 -10.37 -28.93
CA ASP A 79 -19.93 -9.61 -30.06
C ASP A 79 -18.55 -10.19 -30.41
N HIS A 80 -18.51 -10.99 -31.48
CA HIS A 80 -17.30 -11.62 -31.99
C HIS A 80 -16.40 -10.63 -32.76
N SER A 81 -16.73 -9.34 -32.78
CA SER A 81 -15.87 -8.29 -33.37
C SER A 81 -14.57 -8.07 -32.58
N ARG A 82 -14.51 -8.42 -31.28
CA ARG A 82 -13.31 -8.28 -30.44
C ARG A 82 -12.76 -9.63 -29.97
N ARG A 83 -11.88 -10.23 -30.76
CA ARG A 83 -10.99 -11.34 -30.34
C ARG A 83 -9.86 -10.92 -29.39
N LEU A 84 -9.92 -9.72 -28.80
CA LEU A 84 -8.81 -9.16 -28.04
C LEU A 84 -9.07 -9.28 -26.55
N LEU A 85 -8.10 -9.82 -25.81
CA LEU A 85 -8.06 -9.75 -24.35
C LEU A 85 -8.20 -8.28 -23.90
N PRO A 86 -8.91 -8.01 -22.79
CA PRO A 86 -9.14 -6.66 -22.31
C PRO A 86 -7.82 -5.95 -22.01
N TYR A 87 -6.82 -6.68 -21.52
CA TYR A 87 -5.49 -6.15 -21.26
C TYR A 87 -4.46 -6.77 -22.19
N LYS A 88 -3.50 -5.96 -22.62
CA LYS A 88 -2.38 -6.42 -23.45
C LYS A 88 -1.08 -5.85 -22.93
N PHE A 89 -0.12 -6.74 -22.69
CA PHE A 89 1.20 -6.35 -22.25
C PHE A 89 1.87 -5.38 -23.24
N PRO A 90 2.27 -4.16 -22.82
CA PRO A 90 2.81 -3.13 -23.70
C PRO A 90 4.28 -3.39 -24.08
N ASN A 91 4.52 -4.44 -24.87
CA ASN A 91 5.86 -4.87 -25.29
C ASN A 91 6.32 -4.22 -26.61
N LEU A 92 6.42 -2.90 -26.64
CA LEU A 92 6.78 -2.18 -27.89
C LEU A 92 8.13 -2.61 -28.47
N ARG A 93 9.06 -3.05 -27.62
CA ARG A 93 10.43 -3.45 -28.01
C ARG A 93 10.56 -4.95 -28.30
N GLU A 94 9.46 -5.70 -28.31
CA GLU A 94 9.43 -7.15 -28.53
C GLU A 94 10.46 -7.91 -27.67
N LYS A 95 10.54 -7.56 -26.39
CA LYS A 95 11.35 -8.29 -25.42
C LYS A 95 10.63 -9.57 -25.03
N TYR A 96 11.35 -10.66 -24.85
CA TYR A 96 10.76 -11.94 -24.51
C TYR A 96 11.50 -12.57 -23.35
N SER A 97 10.79 -13.39 -22.58
CA SER A 97 11.37 -14.08 -21.43
C SER A 97 12.43 -15.09 -21.83
N ALA A 98 13.40 -15.27 -20.94
CA ALA A 98 14.39 -16.33 -20.95
C ALA A 98 13.88 -17.62 -20.26
N LEU A 99 12.68 -17.58 -19.68
CA LEU A 99 11.95 -18.74 -19.19
C LEU A 99 11.18 -19.42 -20.32
N THR A 100 11.08 -20.75 -20.25
CA THR A 100 10.19 -21.52 -21.11
C THR A 100 8.74 -21.37 -20.66
N SER A 101 7.78 -21.72 -21.53
CA SER A 101 6.36 -21.73 -21.18
C SER A 101 6.06 -22.59 -19.93
N HIS A 102 6.65 -23.79 -19.86
CA HIS A 102 6.53 -24.64 -18.67
C HIS A 102 7.05 -23.97 -17.40
N GLN A 103 8.22 -23.32 -17.49
CA GLN A 103 8.81 -22.62 -16.34
C GLN A 103 7.98 -21.43 -15.88
N GLN A 104 7.45 -20.62 -16.80
CA GLN A 104 6.57 -19.50 -16.45
C GLN A 104 5.28 -19.99 -15.81
N THR A 105 4.65 -21.03 -16.38
CA THR A 105 3.40 -21.61 -15.85
C THR A 105 3.61 -22.18 -14.45
N ALA A 106 4.69 -22.93 -14.22
CA ALA A 106 5.05 -23.43 -12.89
C ALA A 106 5.25 -22.29 -11.88
N CYS A 107 6.02 -21.27 -12.25
CA CYS A 107 6.23 -20.11 -11.37
C CYS A 107 4.94 -19.32 -11.10
N MET A 108 4.04 -19.22 -12.08
CA MET A 108 2.72 -18.60 -11.91
C MET A 108 1.87 -19.37 -10.91
N ARG A 109 1.85 -20.70 -10.98
CA ARG A 109 1.12 -21.53 -10.00
C ARG A 109 1.65 -21.36 -8.58
N VAL A 110 2.98 -21.27 -8.41
CA VAL A 110 3.58 -20.96 -7.10
C VAL A 110 3.08 -19.62 -6.54
N LEU A 111 3.08 -18.57 -7.36
CA LEU A 111 2.61 -17.25 -6.92
C LEU A 111 1.13 -17.23 -6.60
N LEU A 112 0.29 -17.86 -7.43
CA LEU A 112 -1.14 -17.97 -7.17
C LEU A 112 -1.45 -18.77 -5.90
N ALA A 113 -0.70 -19.84 -5.64
CA ALA A 113 -0.84 -20.62 -4.42
C ALA A 113 -0.49 -19.78 -3.18
N TRP A 114 0.65 -19.08 -3.19
CA TRP A 114 1.00 -18.15 -2.10
C TRP A 114 -0.02 -17.03 -1.90
N GLN A 115 -0.57 -16.49 -2.99
CA GLN A 115 -1.56 -15.45 -2.93
C GLN A 115 -2.91 -15.92 -2.35
N ARG A 116 -3.24 -17.20 -2.55
CA ARG A 116 -4.46 -17.83 -2.02
C ARG A 116 -4.27 -18.48 -0.66
N ASN A 117 -3.04 -18.50 -0.15
CA ASN A 117 -2.60 -19.31 1.01
C ASN A 117 -2.83 -20.81 0.80
N ASP A 118 -2.72 -21.28 -0.45
CA ASP A 118 -2.80 -22.70 -0.80
C ASP A 118 -1.43 -23.38 -0.71
N PRO A 119 -1.37 -24.70 -0.45
CA PRO A 119 -0.12 -25.46 -0.47
C PRO A 119 0.51 -25.41 -1.86
N VAL A 120 1.83 -25.22 -1.90
CA VAL A 120 2.59 -25.15 -3.16
C VAL A 120 3.06 -26.56 -3.58
N PRO A 121 2.83 -26.99 -4.82
CA PRO A 121 3.39 -28.24 -5.33
C PRO A 121 4.92 -28.24 -5.31
N GLU A 122 5.55 -29.30 -4.82
CA GLU A 122 7.01 -29.39 -4.67
C GLU A 122 7.75 -29.21 -6.00
N ASP A 123 7.28 -29.85 -7.08
CA ASP A 123 7.87 -29.75 -8.42
C ASP A 123 7.88 -28.29 -8.92
N ASP A 124 6.77 -27.57 -8.71
CA ASP A 124 6.65 -26.17 -9.10
C ASP A 124 7.58 -25.30 -8.24
N PHE A 125 7.73 -25.61 -6.95
CA PHE A 125 8.64 -24.92 -6.05
C PHE A 125 10.12 -25.14 -6.41
N VAL A 126 10.51 -26.34 -6.85
CA VAL A 126 11.86 -26.61 -7.37
C VAL A 126 12.13 -25.76 -8.61
N VAL A 127 11.17 -25.70 -9.55
CA VAL A 127 11.28 -24.84 -10.73
C VAL A 127 11.39 -23.37 -10.32
N TRP A 128 10.63 -22.93 -9.31
CA TRP A 128 10.75 -21.60 -8.72
C TRP A 128 12.15 -21.35 -8.18
N ARG A 129 12.75 -22.22 -7.37
CA ARG A 129 14.13 -22.01 -6.89
C ARG A 129 15.15 -21.93 -8.04
N VAL A 130 15.12 -22.89 -8.96
CA VAL A 130 16.10 -22.99 -10.07
C VAL A 130 16.05 -21.77 -11.00
N THR A 131 14.89 -21.14 -11.15
CA THR A 131 14.70 -20.00 -12.08
C THR A 131 14.86 -18.63 -11.43
N GLU A 132 15.20 -18.54 -10.14
CA GLU A 132 15.29 -17.29 -9.36
C GLU A 132 16.18 -16.23 -10.03
N LYS A 133 17.41 -16.59 -10.40
CA LYS A 133 18.35 -15.64 -11.03
C LYS A 133 17.84 -15.08 -12.36
N LYS A 134 17.12 -15.90 -13.14
CA LYS A 134 16.49 -15.46 -14.39
C LYS A 134 15.33 -14.51 -14.10
N ARG A 135 14.44 -14.88 -13.16
CA ARG A 135 13.33 -14.03 -12.72
C ARG A 135 13.81 -12.68 -12.20
N HIS A 136 14.85 -12.66 -11.37
CA HIS A 136 15.41 -11.42 -10.83
C HIS A 136 15.97 -10.50 -11.93
N THR A 137 16.66 -11.06 -12.92
CA THR A 137 17.18 -10.29 -14.05
C THR A 137 16.05 -9.73 -14.91
N GLU A 138 15.02 -10.55 -15.19
CA GLU A 138 13.84 -10.13 -15.95
C GLU A 138 13.05 -9.05 -15.22
N TYR A 139 12.84 -9.20 -13.90
CA TYR A 139 12.20 -8.21 -13.05
C TYR A 139 12.86 -6.83 -13.20
N GLN A 140 14.18 -6.73 -13.04
CA GLN A 140 14.89 -5.45 -13.20
C GLN A 140 14.73 -4.86 -14.60
N MET A 141 14.79 -5.70 -15.64
CA MET A 141 14.62 -5.27 -17.02
C MET A 141 13.20 -4.82 -17.33
N PHE A 142 12.21 -5.50 -16.75
CA PHE A 142 10.79 -5.20 -16.87
C PHE A 142 10.45 -3.88 -16.19
N GLN A 143 10.85 -3.70 -14.92
CA GLN A 143 10.58 -2.46 -14.18
C GLN A 143 11.13 -1.24 -14.91
N LYS A 144 12.33 -1.36 -15.46
CA LYS A 144 12.92 -0.31 -16.29
C LYS A 144 12.09 -0.03 -17.54
N ASP A 145 11.57 -1.06 -18.20
CA ASP A 145 10.77 -0.89 -19.42
C ASP A 145 9.42 -0.26 -19.13
N VAL A 146 8.77 -0.63 -18.01
CA VAL A 146 7.53 -0.02 -17.55
C VAL A 146 7.75 1.44 -17.15
N LEU A 147 8.87 1.77 -16.48
CA LEU A 147 9.25 3.15 -16.18
C LEU A 147 9.49 3.98 -17.46
N ASP A 148 10.22 3.43 -18.43
CA ASP A 148 10.43 4.07 -19.74
C ASP A 148 9.08 4.29 -20.45
N TYR A 149 8.20 3.29 -20.41
CA TYR A 149 6.86 3.34 -21.00
C TYR A 149 6.01 4.42 -20.34
N GLU A 150 5.93 4.45 -19.01
CA GLU A 150 5.19 5.46 -18.25
C GLU A 150 5.68 6.88 -18.57
N THR A 151 7.00 7.07 -18.61
CA THR A 151 7.59 8.37 -18.95
C THR A 151 7.22 8.80 -20.36
N SER A 152 7.12 7.86 -21.31
CA SER A 152 6.83 8.15 -22.72
C SER A 152 5.34 8.29 -23.05
N GLN A 153 4.45 7.62 -22.30
CA GLN A 153 3.00 7.55 -22.55
C GLN A 153 2.19 8.12 -21.39
N ARG A 154 2.79 9.01 -20.59
CA ARG A 154 2.20 9.52 -19.35
C ARG A 154 0.80 10.10 -19.54
N GLU A 155 0.63 10.98 -20.52
CA GLU A 155 -0.67 11.60 -20.80
C GLU A 155 -1.75 10.59 -21.16
N LEU A 156 -1.39 9.50 -21.86
CA LEU A 156 -2.32 8.44 -22.23
C LEU A 156 -2.72 7.61 -21.01
N LEU A 157 -1.74 7.22 -20.18
CA LEU A 157 -1.96 6.39 -18.99
C LEU A 157 -2.85 7.08 -17.96
N TYR A 158 -2.64 8.38 -17.77
CA TYR A 158 -3.36 9.16 -16.76
C TYR A 158 -4.57 9.92 -17.34
N ALA A 159 -4.89 9.77 -18.63
CA ALA A 159 -6.09 10.36 -19.22
C ALA A 159 -7.40 10.01 -18.48
N PRO A 160 -7.63 8.75 -18.04
CA PRO A 160 -8.84 8.39 -17.30
C PRO A 160 -8.94 9.07 -15.92
N MET A 161 -7.82 9.55 -15.36
CA MET A 161 -7.79 10.23 -14.07
C MET A 161 -8.53 11.57 -14.07
N LYS A 162 -8.79 12.15 -15.25
CA LYS A 162 -9.46 13.46 -15.40
C LYS A 162 -10.85 13.50 -14.74
N SER A 163 -11.64 12.42 -14.84
CA SER A 163 -12.96 12.34 -14.20
C SER A 163 -12.84 12.35 -12.67
N ILE A 164 -11.85 11.62 -12.14
CA ILE A 164 -11.55 11.54 -10.71
C ILE A 164 -11.07 12.89 -10.18
N VAL A 165 -10.19 13.57 -10.92
CA VAL A 165 -9.70 14.91 -10.56
C VAL A 165 -10.84 15.92 -10.53
N GLN A 166 -11.76 15.87 -11.50
CA GLN A 166 -12.95 16.73 -11.51
C GLN A 166 -13.84 16.46 -10.30
N ALA A 167 -14.10 15.19 -9.99
CA ALA A 167 -14.89 14.79 -8.83
C ALA A 167 -14.23 15.23 -7.51
N TYR A 168 -12.90 15.10 -7.39
CA TYR A 168 -12.16 15.58 -6.23
C TYR A 168 -12.19 17.11 -6.09
N ARG A 169 -12.14 17.87 -7.19
CA ARG A 169 -12.27 19.33 -7.15
C ARG A 169 -13.60 19.75 -6.54
N ILE A 170 -14.70 19.13 -6.96
CA ILE A 170 -16.04 19.40 -6.41
C ILE A 170 -16.08 19.08 -4.92
N TRP A 171 -15.60 17.90 -4.53
CA TRP A 171 -15.52 17.48 -3.13
C TRP A 171 -14.68 18.45 -2.28
N HIS A 172 -13.49 18.82 -2.78
CA HIS A 172 -12.58 19.74 -2.12
C HIS A 172 -13.21 21.12 -1.93
N GLU A 173 -13.86 21.69 -2.95
CA GLU A 173 -14.55 22.97 -2.83
C GLU A 173 -15.66 22.95 -1.76
N LEU A 174 -16.45 21.88 -1.68
CA LEU A 174 -17.47 21.71 -0.66
C LEU A 174 -16.84 21.62 0.74
N ARG A 175 -15.80 20.80 0.89
CA ARG A 175 -15.09 20.62 2.16
C ARG A 175 -14.40 21.90 2.62
N MET A 176 -13.80 22.64 1.70
CA MET A 176 -13.18 23.94 1.98
C MET A 176 -14.21 24.98 2.43
N LYS A 177 -15.39 25.04 1.79
CA LYS A 177 -16.49 25.94 2.22
C LYS A 177 -16.94 25.65 3.65
N GLN A 178 -17.00 24.38 4.05
CA GLN A 178 -17.31 24.01 5.45
C GLN A 178 -16.20 24.42 6.41
N LEU A 179 -14.94 24.13 6.07
CA LEU A 179 -13.79 24.51 6.89
C LEU A 179 -13.72 26.01 7.11
N LEU A 180 -13.95 26.82 6.08
CA LEU A 180 -13.96 28.29 6.19
C LEU A 180 -15.10 28.82 7.08
N LYS A 181 -16.21 28.09 7.21
CA LYS A 181 -17.29 28.44 8.16
C LYS A 181 -16.91 28.07 9.60
N GLY A 182 -16.18 26.98 9.80
CA GLY A 182 -15.84 26.46 11.12
C GLY A 182 -14.58 27.06 11.76
N VAL A 183 -13.71 27.69 10.96
CA VAL A 183 -12.41 28.19 11.43
C VAL A 183 -12.35 29.73 11.29
N PRO A 184 -11.98 30.48 12.35
CA PRO A 184 -11.88 31.93 12.28
C PRO A 184 -10.80 32.39 11.29
N ASN A 185 -10.98 33.56 10.67
CA ASN A 185 -10.00 34.16 9.76
C ASN A 185 -8.88 34.88 10.53
N ASP A 186 -8.22 34.13 11.40
CA ASP A 186 -7.13 34.64 12.22
C ASP A 186 -5.81 34.68 11.43
N THR A 187 -4.92 35.55 11.89
CA THR A 187 -3.55 35.62 11.40
C THR A 187 -2.68 34.70 12.23
N TYR A 188 -1.85 33.88 11.58
CA TYR A 188 -0.97 32.92 12.24
C TYR A 188 0.49 33.33 12.07
N VAL A 189 1.29 33.05 13.10
CA VAL A 189 2.75 33.18 13.08
C VAL A 189 3.39 31.89 13.55
N THR A 190 4.55 31.55 12.98
CA THR A 190 5.35 30.40 13.45
C THR A 190 5.75 30.60 14.91
N TYR A 191 5.33 29.69 15.77
CA TYR A 191 5.70 29.64 17.19
C TYR A 191 6.95 28.79 17.40
N SER A 192 7.01 27.59 16.80
CA SER A 192 8.15 26.67 16.91
C SER A 192 8.33 25.84 15.64
N GLY A 193 9.54 25.33 15.42
CA GLY A 193 9.86 24.40 14.34
C GLY A 193 10.26 23.04 14.91
N LEU A 194 9.33 22.10 14.92
CA LEU A 194 9.52 20.74 15.40
C LEU A 194 10.23 19.90 14.32
N PRO A 195 11.17 19.00 14.66
CA PRO A 195 11.73 18.05 13.71
C PRO A 195 10.61 17.16 13.13
N GLN A 196 10.76 16.74 11.87
CA GLN A 196 9.94 15.66 11.35
C GLN A 196 10.30 14.33 11.99
N LEU A 197 9.36 13.38 11.98
CA LEU A 197 9.54 12.01 12.47
C LEU A 197 10.81 11.34 11.94
N ALA A 198 11.13 11.50 10.66
CA ALA A 198 12.35 10.91 10.08
C ALA A 198 13.66 11.49 10.65
N GLN A 199 13.60 12.63 11.33
CA GLN A 199 14.73 13.29 12.00
C GLN A 199 14.74 13.01 13.51
N CYS A 200 13.66 12.45 14.06
CA CYS A 200 13.56 12.00 15.44
C CYS A 200 14.31 10.66 15.59
N ASN A 201 15.63 10.68 15.45
CA ASN A 201 16.44 9.47 15.61
C ASN A 201 16.61 9.17 17.11
N SER A 202 16.19 7.98 17.56
CA SER A 202 16.64 7.49 18.86
C SER A 202 18.13 7.13 18.75
N LEU A 203 18.96 7.70 19.62
CA LEU A 203 20.36 7.27 19.76
C LEU A 203 20.47 5.88 20.44
N ASN A 204 19.35 5.38 20.98
CA ASN A 204 19.23 4.10 21.69
C ASN A 204 18.37 3.09 20.91
N PRO A 205 18.61 1.78 21.07
CA PRO A 205 17.87 0.69 20.41
C PRO A 205 16.42 0.52 20.91
N GLN A 206 15.89 1.48 21.67
CA GLN A 206 14.56 1.40 22.25
C GLN A 206 13.49 1.32 21.16
N THR A 207 12.79 0.21 21.13
CA THR A 207 11.69 -0.04 20.21
C THR A 207 10.37 0.34 20.88
N ALA A 208 9.45 0.92 20.11
CA ALA A 208 8.12 1.24 20.60
C ALA A 208 7.07 0.36 19.95
N SER A 209 6.01 0.07 20.70
CA SER A 209 4.91 -0.81 20.33
C SER A 209 3.56 -0.14 20.59
N VAL A 210 2.56 -0.58 19.82
CA VAL A 210 1.15 -0.29 20.07
C VAL A 210 0.61 -1.39 20.96
N GLU A 211 0.24 -1.04 22.18
CA GLU A 211 -0.22 -1.96 23.24
C GLU A 211 -1.59 -1.54 23.78
N GLU A 212 -2.21 -2.41 24.58
CA GLU A 212 -3.47 -2.13 25.30
C GLU A 212 -4.62 -1.57 24.44
N VAL A 213 -4.66 -1.98 23.18
CA VAL A 213 -5.68 -1.56 22.23
C VAL A 213 -7.07 -1.98 22.72
N GLN A 214 -8.02 -1.06 22.81
CA GLN A 214 -9.40 -1.33 23.20
C GLN A 214 -10.35 -0.52 22.32
N LEU A 215 -11.25 -1.21 21.61
CA LEU A 215 -12.37 -0.58 20.94
C LEU A 215 -13.36 -0.10 22.02
N LYS A 216 -13.42 1.20 22.24
CA LYS A 216 -14.27 1.78 23.29
C LYS A 216 -15.72 1.91 22.85
N ARG A 217 -15.93 2.32 21.59
CA ARG A 217 -17.27 2.65 21.09
C ARG A 217 -17.34 2.75 19.57
N ILE A 218 -18.49 2.36 19.02
CA ILE A 218 -18.89 2.60 17.63
C ILE A 218 -20.08 3.57 17.60
N VAL A 219 -20.13 4.49 16.65
CA VAL A 219 -21.24 5.44 16.47
C VAL A 219 -21.64 5.50 15.02
N GLY A 220 -22.94 5.52 14.75
CA GLY A 220 -23.48 5.66 13.40
C GLY A 220 -23.87 4.33 12.78
N GLN A 221 -23.92 4.26 11.46
CA GLN A 221 -24.38 3.06 10.76
C GLN A 221 -23.22 2.28 10.16
N VAL A 222 -23.12 1.00 10.49
CA VAL A 222 -22.07 0.10 10.00
C VAL A 222 -22.69 -0.97 9.12
N ARG A 223 -22.07 -1.20 7.96
CA ARG A 223 -22.52 -2.21 7.01
C ARG A 223 -22.30 -3.61 7.58
N LEU A 224 -23.33 -4.46 7.53
CA LEU A 224 -23.14 -5.90 7.70
C LEU A 224 -22.55 -6.46 6.41
N TRP A 225 -21.34 -6.98 6.47
CA TRP A 225 -20.59 -7.42 5.29
C TRP A 225 -19.85 -8.74 5.55
N PRO A 226 -20.57 -9.89 5.54
CA PRO A 226 -19.99 -11.18 5.89
C PRO A 226 -18.92 -11.66 4.89
N GLU A 227 -19.10 -11.33 3.60
CA GLU A 227 -18.17 -11.71 2.53
C GLU A 227 -17.67 -10.48 1.77
N VAL A 228 -16.40 -10.13 1.99
CA VAL A 228 -15.76 -8.95 1.42
C VAL A 228 -15.40 -9.18 -0.05
N LYS A 229 -16.37 -8.93 -0.94
CA LYS A 229 -16.21 -9.01 -2.40
C LYS A 229 -16.82 -7.81 -3.11
N LEU A 230 -16.08 -7.28 -4.09
CA LEU A 230 -16.56 -6.18 -4.95
C LEU A 230 -17.17 -6.74 -6.23
N LYS A 231 -18.42 -6.39 -6.53
CA LYS A 231 -19.06 -6.81 -7.78
C LYS A 231 -18.69 -5.86 -8.92
N ARG A 232 -18.44 -6.43 -10.10
CA ARG A 232 -18.10 -5.67 -11.32
C ARG A 232 -19.16 -4.63 -11.69
N ASP A 233 -20.43 -4.99 -11.57
CA ASP A 233 -21.55 -4.10 -11.94
C ASP A 233 -21.64 -2.88 -11.01
N GLU A 234 -21.25 -3.03 -9.74
CA GLU A 234 -21.16 -1.94 -8.77
C GLU A 234 -20.06 -0.95 -9.17
N LEU A 235 -18.88 -1.45 -9.53
CA LEU A 235 -17.74 -0.62 -9.96
C LEU A 235 -18.01 0.10 -11.29
N MET A 236 -18.69 -0.56 -12.23
CA MET A 236 -19.11 0.05 -13.49
C MET A 236 -20.12 1.18 -13.26
N THR A 237 -21.08 0.96 -12.37
CA THR A 237 -22.05 1.99 -11.97
C THR A 237 -21.35 3.16 -11.29
N LEU A 238 -20.41 2.87 -10.39
CA LEU A 238 -19.60 3.87 -9.70
C LEU A 238 -18.77 4.70 -10.69
N ASN A 239 -18.16 4.08 -11.70
CA ASN A 239 -17.39 4.79 -12.74
C ASN A 239 -18.25 5.84 -13.47
N VAL A 240 -19.45 5.45 -13.89
CA VAL A 240 -20.38 6.35 -14.61
C VAL A 240 -20.93 7.44 -13.70
N ARG A 241 -21.19 7.12 -12.42
CA ARG A 241 -21.85 8.00 -11.46
C ARG A 241 -20.91 8.59 -10.41
N LEU A 242 -19.60 8.58 -10.65
CA LEU A 242 -18.60 8.97 -9.66
C LEU A 242 -18.86 10.38 -9.11
N CYS A 243 -19.09 11.34 -10.01
CA CYS A 243 -19.38 12.74 -9.64
C CYS A 243 -20.64 12.88 -8.77
N ARG A 244 -21.64 12.01 -8.95
CA ARG A 244 -22.87 12.01 -8.16
C ARG A 244 -22.60 11.59 -6.72
N PHE A 245 -21.80 10.55 -6.53
CA PHE A 245 -21.52 10.00 -5.19
C PHE A 245 -20.37 10.70 -4.48
N SER A 246 -19.43 11.30 -5.23
CA SER A 246 -18.32 12.06 -4.65
C SER A 246 -18.73 13.40 -4.03
N GLY A 247 -19.88 13.95 -4.45
CA GLY A 247 -20.41 15.21 -3.91
C GLY A 247 -21.26 15.05 -2.65
N ILE A 248 -21.52 13.80 -2.22
CA ILE A 248 -22.34 13.51 -1.04
C ILE A 248 -21.48 13.72 0.20
N GLU A 249 -21.89 14.65 1.05
CA GLU A 249 -21.18 15.02 2.26
C GLU A 249 -21.29 13.90 3.30
N THR A 250 -20.21 13.17 3.57
CA THR A 250 -20.16 12.29 4.74
C THR A 250 -19.93 13.14 5.99
N VAL A 251 -21.02 13.43 6.71
CA VAL A 251 -20.92 14.09 8.01
C VAL A 251 -20.47 13.05 9.04
N TYR A 252 -19.17 13.04 9.36
CA TYR A 252 -18.65 12.28 10.49
C TYR A 252 -19.11 12.97 11.78
N ARG A 253 -19.87 12.26 12.61
CA ARG A 253 -20.24 12.75 13.93
C ARG A 253 -18.98 12.79 14.79
N THR A 254 -18.68 13.95 15.38
CA THR A 254 -17.68 14.06 16.43
C THR A 254 -18.11 13.17 17.59
N ILE A 255 -17.30 12.16 17.91
CA ILE A 255 -17.50 11.38 19.12
C ILE A 255 -16.90 12.20 20.26
N PRO A 256 -17.70 12.69 21.22
CA PRO A 256 -17.14 13.31 22.41
C PRO A 256 -16.29 12.27 23.13
N MET A 257 -15.09 12.68 23.56
CA MET A 257 -14.25 11.83 24.41
C MET A 257 -15.07 11.35 25.62
N LEU A 258 -14.96 10.06 25.95
CA LEU A 258 -15.37 9.59 27.27
C LEU A 258 -14.51 10.28 28.33
N GLU A 259 -15.02 10.30 29.57
CA GLU A 259 -14.40 10.89 30.76
C GLU A 259 -12.87 10.75 30.72
N GLN A 260 -12.18 11.90 30.85
CA GLN A 260 -10.73 11.96 30.76
C GLN A 260 -10.14 11.10 31.87
N PRO A 261 -9.29 10.10 31.58
CA PRO A 261 -8.59 9.37 32.62
C PRO A 261 -7.75 10.35 33.45
N ASP A 262 -7.73 10.14 34.76
CA ASP A 262 -7.06 11.02 35.72
C ASP A 262 -5.51 10.93 35.66
N GLU A 263 -4.95 10.03 34.84
CA GLU A 263 -3.52 9.70 34.83
C GLU A 263 -2.86 10.03 33.48
N GLY A 264 -1.90 10.97 33.48
CA GLY A 264 -0.98 11.21 32.37
C GLY A 264 -1.47 12.14 31.25
N ASN A 265 -0.56 12.46 30.32
CA ASN A 265 -0.87 13.26 29.14
C ASN A 265 -1.64 12.42 28.12
N ILE A 266 -2.73 12.96 27.59
CA ILE A 266 -3.62 12.27 26.65
C ILE A 266 -3.43 12.85 25.26
N PHE A 267 -3.34 11.98 24.25
CA PHE A 267 -3.27 12.37 22.85
C PHE A 267 -4.48 11.85 22.08
N VAL A 268 -5.30 12.78 21.55
CA VAL A 268 -6.40 12.46 20.65
C VAL A 268 -5.92 12.66 19.22
N LEU A 269 -5.72 11.57 18.50
CA LEU A 269 -5.15 11.52 17.16
C LEU A 269 -6.06 10.69 16.25
N PRO A 270 -6.98 11.35 15.50
CA PRO A 270 -7.70 10.71 14.41
C PRO A 270 -6.74 9.98 13.48
N LEU A 271 -7.22 8.90 12.87
CA LEU A 271 -6.37 8.08 12.01
C LEU A 271 -5.73 8.90 10.90
N GLU A 272 -6.48 9.81 10.27
CA GLU A 272 -5.94 10.65 9.20
C GLU A 272 -4.86 11.64 9.69
N SER A 273 -4.97 12.12 10.93
CA SER A 273 -3.93 12.95 11.56
C SER A 273 -2.66 12.14 11.81
N LEU A 274 -2.81 10.91 12.33
CA LEU A 274 -1.68 9.99 12.50
C LEU A 274 -1.04 9.66 11.14
N MET A 275 -1.85 9.42 10.12
CA MET A 275 -1.37 9.18 8.76
C MET A 275 -0.61 10.37 8.19
N MET A 276 -1.10 11.60 8.40
CA MET A 276 -0.36 12.81 8.02
C MET A 276 1.01 12.81 8.67
N LEU A 277 1.11 12.61 9.98
CA LEU A 277 2.39 12.55 10.69
C LEU A 277 3.33 11.49 10.08
N LEU A 278 2.89 10.24 9.99
CA LEU A 278 3.72 9.10 9.59
C LEU A 278 4.17 9.09 8.12
N SER A 279 3.44 9.76 7.24
CA SER A 279 3.67 9.75 5.79
C SER A 279 4.09 11.10 5.21
N THR A 280 4.23 12.14 6.04
CA THR A 280 4.51 13.51 5.59
C THR A 280 5.69 13.57 4.62
N GLY A 281 5.48 14.25 3.49
CA GLY A 281 6.52 14.50 2.49
C GLY A 281 6.83 13.31 1.57
N ALA A 282 6.19 12.16 1.75
CA ALA A 282 6.36 10.99 0.87
C ALA A 282 5.72 11.21 -0.51
N TYR A 283 4.56 11.86 -0.55
CA TYR A 283 3.79 12.16 -1.75
C TYR A 283 3.20 13.58 -1.68
N VAL A 284 2.82 14.16 -2.82
CA VAL A 284 2.39 15.57 -2.90
C VAL A 284 0.91 15.80 -2.75
N ASP A 285 0.14 14.74 -2.89
CA ASP A 285 -1.30 14.66 -2.70
C ASP A 285 -1.64 14.29 -1.25
N LEU A 286 -0.67 14.40 -0.34
CA LEU A 286 -0.89 14.28 1.09
C LEU A 286 -1.26 15.64 1.71
N PRO A 287 -2.10 15.64 2.75
CA PRO A 287 -2.37 16.83 3.54
C PRO A 287 -1.10 17.47 4.12
N THR A 288 -1.09 18.79 4.18
CA THR A 288 0.06 19.58 4.67
C THR A 288 -0.21 20.36 5.93
N GLU A 289 -1.48 20.49 6.33
CA GLU A 289 -1.88 21.28 7.49
C GLU A 289 -2.93 20.54 8.32
N MET A 290 -2.84 20.70 9.64
CA MET A 290 -3.89 20.27 10.57
C MET A 290 -3.93 21.18 11.80
N LEU A 291 -5.11 21.30 12.41
CA LEU A 291 -5.28 22.04 13.66
C LEU A 291 -4.94 21.14 14.85
N VAL A 292 -4.33 21.74 15.87
CA VAL A 292 -3.98 21.09 17.14
C VAL A 292 -4.42 22.00 18.27
N THR A 293 -5.18 21.46 19.22
CA THR A 293 -5.60 22.19 20.42
C THR A 293 -4.98 21.51 21.64
N VAL A 294 -4.37 22.30 22.52
CA VAL A 294 -3.75 21.83 23.76
C VAL A 294 -4.54 22.39 24.93
N LYS A 295 -5.13 21.51 25.75
CA LYS A 295 -5.93 21.86 26.93
C LYS A 295 -5.29 21.28 28.18
N GLU A 296 -5.41 21.97 29.31
CA GLU A 296 -5.10 21.39 30.62
C GLU A 296 -6.27 20.52 31.08
N THR A 297 -5.99 19.33 31.63
CA THR A 297 -7.00 18.46 32.24
C THR A 297 -7.43 19.04 33.58
N TYR A 298 -8.74 19.09 33.83
CA TYR A 298 -9.33 19.72 35.01
C TYR A 298 -8.72 19.18 36.32
N GLY A 299 -8.03 20.04 37.08
CA GLY A 299 -7.49 19.68 38.39
C GLY A 299 -6.16 18.92 38.40
N SER A 300 -5.46 18.82 37.25
CA SER A 300 -4.15 18.15 37.12
C SER A 300 -3.13 19.02 36.37
N GLU A 301 -1.84 18.70 36.45
CA GLU A 301 -0.79 19.30 35.60
C GLU A 301 -0.72 18.67 34.19
N HIS A 302 -1.57 17.67 33.92
CA HIS A 302 -1.57 16.95 32.66
C HIS A 302 -2.22 17.76 31.54
N LYS A 303 -1.89 17.38 30.31
CA LYS A 303 -2.38 18.04 29.10
C LYS A 303 -3.08 17.04 28.19
N CYS A 304 -4.17 17.51 27.60
CA CYS A 304 -4.87 16.84 26.51
C CYS A 304 -4.49 17.52 25.19
N PHE A 305 -3.88 16.76 24.29
CA PHE A 305 -3.48 17.19 22.95
C PHE A 305 -4.47 16.65 21.93
N GLU A 306 -5.30 17.52 21.39
CA GLU A 306 -6.35 17.19 20.44
C GLU A 306 -5.94 17.58 19.02
N PHE A 307 -5.55 16.58 18.21
CA PHE A 307 -5.29 16.75 16.79
C PHE A 307 -6.60 16.61 16.02
N LYS A 308 -6.88 17.56 15.13
CA LYS A 308 -8.04 17.49 14.23
C LYS A 308 -7.66 16.80 12.93
N ASP A 309 -8.68 16.35 12.20
CA ASP A 309 -8.49 15.83 10.84
C ASP A 309 -7.72 16.84 9.98
N PRO A 310 -6.76 16.36 9.18
CA PRO A 310 -5.95 17.23 8.37
C PRO A 310 -6.77 17.87 7.24
N PHE A 311 -6.34 19.04 6.80
CA PHE A 311 -7.03 19.78 5.73
C PHE A 311 -6.92 19.02 4.39
N PRO A 312 -7.92 19.14 3.51
CA PRO A 312 -7.87 18.55 2.18
C PRO A 312 -6.57 18.85 1.44
N ALA A 313 -6.00 17.83 0.81
CA ALA A 313 -4.81 18.01 0.00
C ALA A 313 -5.11 18.88 -1.22
N ARG A 314 -4.18 19.78 -1.55
CA ARG A 314 -4.31 20.73 -2.68
C ARG A 314 -3.83 20.16 -4.01
N ASN A 315 -3.25 18.97 -4.00
CA ASN A 315 -2.87 18.26 -5.22
C ASN A 315 -3.64 16.96 -5.29
N CYS A 316 -3.98 16.54 -6.51
CA CYS A 316 -4.58 15.24 -6.72
C CYS A 316 -3.50 14.20 -7.03
N GLY A 317 -3.63 12.99 -6.51
CA GLY A 317 -2.74 11.87 -6.82
C GLY A 317 -3.37 10.54 -6.41
N TRP A 318 -2.54 9.56 -6.06
CA TRP A 318 -2.99 8.23 -5.67
C TRP A 318 -3.88 8.22 -4.42
N HIS A 319 -3.51 8.98 -3.38
CA HIS A 319 -4.19 8.98 -2.08
C HIS A 319 -5.52 9.70 -2.14
N THR A 320 -5.57 10.86 -2.78
CA THR A 320 -6.84 11.58 -2.97
C THR A 320 -7.80 10.79 -3.84
N SER A 321 -7.30 10.06 -4.85
CA SER A 321 -8.13 9.22 -5.72
C SER A 321 -8.71 8.02 -4.96
N GLY A 322 -7.88 7.32 -4.18
CA GLY A 322 -8.33 6.21 -3.34
C GLY A 322 -9.32 6.65 -2.26
N LEU A 323 -9.09 7.80 -1.62
CA LEU A 323 -10.03 8.40 -0.65
C LEU A 323 -11.38 8.66 -1.30
N LEU A 324 -11.40 9.35 -2.45
CA LEU A 324 -12.61 9.73 -3.15
C LEU A 324 -13.42 8.50 -3.57
N LEU A 325 -12.76 7.47 -4.10
CA LEU A 325 -13.42 6.24 -4.52
C LEU A 325 -13.97 5.43 -3.35
N THR A 326 -13.23 5.36 -2.25
CA THR A 326 -13.70 4.68 -1.05
C THR A 326 -14.96 5.37 -0.52
N GLN A 327 -14.96 6.71 -0.44
CA GLN A 327 -16.14 7.49 -0.01
C GLN A 327 -17.30 7.35 -0.99
N ALA A 328 -17.04 7.45 -2.29
CA ALA A 328 -18.08 7.33 -3.30
C ALA A 328 -18.68 5.91 -3.34
N TYR A 329 -17.88 4.87 -3.11
CA TYR A 329 -18.37 3.50 -2.99
C TYR A 329 -19.22 3.33 -1.72
N GLN A 330 -18.77 3.84 -0.57
CA GLN A 330 -19.57 3.82 0.66
C GLN A 330 -20.91 4.54 0.47
N ALA A 331 -20.92 5.71 -0.16
CA ALA A 331 -22.14 6.45 -0.46
C ALA A 331 -23.05 5.72 -1.46
N TYR A 332 -22.45 5.03 -2.44
CA TYR A 332 -23.18 4.19 -3.38
C TYR A 332 -23.91 3.05 -2.64
N ARG A 333 -23.21 2.31 -1.78
CA ARG A 333 -23.74 1.18 -1.00
C ARG A 333 -24.72 1.59 0.10
N ALA A 334 -24.66 2.83 0.56
CA ALA A 334 -25.59 3.38 1.54
C ALA A 334 -27.02 3.59 1.02
N GLN A 335 -27.26 3.41 -0.29
CA GLN A 335 -28.60 3.50 -0.86
C GLN A 335 -29.55 2.41 -0.34
N SER A 336 -30.82 2.76 -0.19
CA SER A 336 -31.87 1.86 0.29
C SER A 336 -32.00 0.61 -0.58
N GLY A 337 -31.89 -0.55 0.06
CA GLY A 337 -32.07 -1.86 -0.57
C GLY A 337 -30.81 -2.54 -1.12
N GLU A 338 -29.63 -1.91 -1.04
CA GLU A 338 -28.38 -2.54 -1.52
C GLU A 338 -27.68 -3.42 -0.47
N ASP A 339 -27.73 -3.05 0.82
CA ASP A 339 -27.06 -3.73 1.91
C ASP A 339 -27.87 -3.71 3.21
N GLN A 340 -27.53 -4.63 4.12
CA GLN A 340 -27.98 -4.60 5.51
C GLN A 340 -27.05 -3.71 6.34
N TRP A 341 -27.63 -2.88 7.22
CA TRP A 341 -26.91 -1.91 8.03
C TRP A 341 -27.31 -2.04 9.49
N LEU A 342 -26.32 -2.01 10.37
CA LEU A 342 -26.49 -2.00 11.83
C LEU A 342 -26.37 -0.55 12.34
N THR A 343 -27.22 -0.15 13.28
CA THR A 343 -27.23 1.21 13.83
C THR A 343 -26.74 1.24 15.27
N PHE A 344 -25.68 2.00 15.51
CA PHE A 344 -25.11 2.25 16.84
C PHE A 344 -25.43 3.67 17.30
N ASP A 345 -25.85 3.78 18.56
CA ASP A 345 -26.27 5.05 19.13
C ASP A 345 -25.11 5.91 19.66
N GLN A 346 -25.47 7.00 20.36
CA GLN A 346 -24.49 7.89 20.99
C GLN A 346 -23.87 7.34 22.28
N ASN A 347 -24.09 6.08 22.63
CA ASN A 347 -23.40 5.39 23.72
C ASN A 347 -22.68 4.13 23.21
N GLY A 348 -22.80 3.81 21.93
CA GLY A 348 -22.28 2.57 21.34
C GLY A 348 -23.19 1.37 21.55
N SER A 349 -24.40 1.58 22.06
CA SER A 349 -25.39 0.53 22.21
C SER A 349 -26.05 0.26 20.86
N PHE A 350 -26.23 -1.03 20.58
CA PHE A 350 -26.98 -1.51 19.43
C PHE A 350 -28.43 -1.06 19.53
N LYS A 351 -28.96 -0.48 18.45
CA LYS A 351 -30.39 -0.23 18.31
C LYS A 351 -30.93 -1.21 17.29
N ASP A 352 -31.82 -2.09 17.75
CA ASP A 352 -32.71 -2.84 16.86
C ASP A 352 -33.39 -1.85 15.91
N VAL A 353 -33.38 -2.18 14.63
CA VAL A 353 -33.97 -1.37 13.56
C VAL A 353 -35.41 -1.05 13.95
N PRO A 354 -35.83 0.23 14.06
CA PRO A 354 -37.25 0.52 14.14
C PRO A 354 -37.88 0.04 12.84
N ASP A 355 -38.90 -0.82 12.93
CA ASP A 355 -39.71 -1.28 11.81
C ASP A 355 -39.90 -0.14 10.80
N LEU A 356 -39.45 -0.33 9.56
CA LEU A 356 -39.73 0.63 8.50
C LEU A 356 -41.25 0.89 8.50
N PRO A 357 -41.71 2.14 8.44
CA PRO A 357 -43.13 2.40 8.24
C PRO A 357 -43.54 1.68 6.96
N SER A 358 -44.51 0.77 7.11
CA SER A 358 -45.22 0.09 6.02
C SER A 358 -45.36 1.05 4.84
N PHE A 359 -44.65 0.76 3.74
CA PHE A 359 -44.89 1.41 2.47
C PHE A 359 -46.36 1.15 2.12
N LYS A 360 -47.20 2.17 2.28
CA LYS A 360 -48.49 2.20 1.59
C LYS A 360 -48.14 2.11 0.12
N GLU A 361 -48.62 1.06 -0.55
CA GLU A 361 -48.56 0.91 -2.00
C GLU A 361 -49.05 2.22 -2.63
N LEU A 362 -48.11 3.02 -3.12
CA LEU A 362 -48.43 4.12 -4.02
C LEU A 362 -48.86 3.45 -5.32
N ALA A 363 -50.18 3.42 -5.54
CA ALA A 363 -50.76 2.97 -6.80
C ALA A 363 -50.10 3.74 -7.94
N VAL A 364 -49.28 3.03 -8.72
CA VAL A 364 -48.60 3.60 -9.89
C VAL A 364 -49.66 3.84 -10.96
N ASP A 365 -49.95 5.10 -11.24
CA ASP A 365 -50.79 5.50 -12.36
C ASP A 365 -50.06 5.20 -13.68
N LEU A 366 -50.58 4.26 -14.46
CA LEU A 366 -49.98 3.76 -15.70
C LEU A 366 -50.23 4.68 -16.91
N GLN A 367 -50.76 5.88 -16.70
CA GLN A 367 -50.96 6.90 -17.73
C GLN A 367 -50.07 8.14 -17.52
N MET A 368 -48.74 7.96 -17.57
CA MET A 368 -47.84 9.10 -17.73
C MET A 368 -47.18 9.12 -19.11
N ASP A 369 -47.34 10.24 -19.81
CA ASP A 369 -46.62 10.53 -21.05
C ASP A 369 -45.11 10.48 -20.80
N TYR A 370 -44.43 9.58 -21.52
CA TYR A 370 -43.01 9.33 -21.38
C TYR A 370 -42.20 10.54 -21.88
N LYS A 371 -41.81 11.43 -20.97
CA LYS A 371 -40.78 12.44 -21.24
C LYS A 371 -39.45 11.94 -20.69
N LEU A 372 -38.46 11.80 -21.58
CA LEU A 372 -37.07 11.59 -21.19
C LEU A 372 -36.62 12.79 -20.36
N GLN A 373 -36.62 12.67 -19.04
CA GLN A 373 -35.97 13.64 -18.18
C GLN A 373 -34.46 13.36 -18.16
N PRO A 374 -33.62 14.40 -18.28
CA PRO A 374 -32.20 14.25 -17.99
C PRO A 374 -32.03 13.80 -16.54
N VAL A 375 -31.29 12.72 -16.34
CA VAL A 375 -31.08 12.00 -15.07
C VAL A 375 -30.50 12.87 -13.94
N ASP A 376 -30.07 14.10 -14.25
CA ASP A 376 -29.29 14.96 -13.37
C ASP A 376 -30.09 16.10 -12.69
N ILE A 377 -31.36 16.33 -13.01
CA ILE A 377 -32.07 17.55 -12.56
C ILE A 377 -32.87 17.37 -11.25
N GLU A 378 -33.29 16.17 -10.86
CA GLU A 378 -33.96 15.96 -9.58
C GLU A 378 -32.97 15.53 -8.49
N SER A 379 -32.07 16.45 -8.17
CA SER A 379 -31.18 16.38 -7.00
C SER A 379 -31.96 16.71 -5.72
N ALA A 380 -33.02 15.96 -5.42
CA ALA A 380 -33.54 15.92 -4.07
C ALA A 380 -32.46 15.26 -3.20
N ALA A 381 -32.05 15.97 -2.15
CA ALA A 381 -30.98 15.63 -1.23
C ALA A 381 -30.93 14.12 -0.94
N ILE A 382 -29.89 13.43 -1.43
CA ILE A 382 -29.48 12.17 -0.84
C ILE A 382 -28.93 12.57 0.53
N GLU A 383 -29.77 12.49 1.56
CA GLU A 383 -29.33 12.74 2.93
C GLU A 383 -28.25 11.70 3.27
N PRO A 384 -27.07 12.14 3.74
CA PRO A 384 -26.00 11.23 4.10
C PRO A 384 -26.39 10.50 5.39
N SER A 385 -27.05 9.36 5.24
CA SER A 385 -27.63 8.63 6.37
C SER A 385 -26.65 7.67 7.04
N ASN A 386 -25.57 7.27 6.36
CA ASN A 386 -24.76 6.14 6.79
C ASN A 386 -23.27 6.51 6.91
N SER A 387 -22.91 7.31 7.91
CA SER A 387 -21.53 7.46 8.36
C SER A 387 -21.31 6.66 9.65
N ASN A 388 -20.10 6.14 9.83
CA ASN A 388 -19.68 5.56 11.10
C ASN A 388 -18.35 6.13 11.56
N THR A 389 -18.15 6.06 12.87
CA THR A 389 -16.87 6.36 13.52
C THR A 389 -16.71 5.38 14.69
N ALA A 390 -15.56 4.73 14.77
CA ALA A 390 -15.12 3.94 15.91
C ALA A 390 -14.07 4.72 16.70
N MET A 391 -14.19 4.71 18.03
CA MET A 391 -13.21 5.30 18.95
C MET A 391 -12.44 4.18 19.64
N ILE A 392 -11.11 4.25 19.55
CA ILE A 392 -10.19 3.21 20.01
C ILE A 392 -9.18 3.87 20.93
N SER A 393 -9.02 3.34 22.15
CA SER A 393 -7.92 3.71 23.03
C SER A 393 -6.77 2.74 22.86
N TRP A 394 -5.54 3.21 22.98
CA TRP A 394 -4.35 2.38 22.89
C TRP A 394 -3.18 3.10 23.55
N CYS A 395 -2.12 2.37 23.88
CA CYS A 395 -0.93 2.91 24.50
C CYS A 395 0.27 2.80 23.55
N LEU A 396 1.02 3.90 23.43
CA LEU A 396 2.34 3.89 22.79
C LEU A 396 3.38 3.71 23.89
N ARG A 397 3.96 2.51 23.99
CA ARG A 397 4.95 2.16 25.02
C ARG A 397 6.33 2.02 24.37
N SER A 398 7.32 2.66 24.97
CA SER A 398 8.73 2.48 24.60
C SER A 398 9.34 1.41 25.50
N GLN A 399 9.86 0.33 24.92
CA GLN A 399 10.60 -0.67 25.69
C GLN A 399 11.98 -0.11 26.04
N GLY A 400 12.18 0.19 27.33
CA GLY A 400 13.51 0.42 27.90
C GLY A 400 14.17 -0.91 28.28
N ASP A 401 15.50 -0.92 28.42
CA ASP A 401 16.19 -2.03 29.09
C ASP A 401 15.69 -2.11 30.55
N ASP A 402 15.54 -3.35 31.06
CA ASP A 402 14.88 -3.73 32.33
C ASP A 402 15.37 -3.01 33.62
N ASP A 403 16.37 -2.14 33.54
CA ASP A 403 17.05 -1.49 34.68
C ASP A 403 16.98 0.06 34.69
N ALA A 404 16.20 0.71 33.82
CA ALA A 404 16.04 2.18 33.81
C ALA A 404 14.59 2.62 34.05
N GLU A 405 14.44 3.82 34.66
CA GLU A 405 13.23 4.59 34.99
C GLU A 405 11.96 4.25 34.18
N PRO A 406 10.75 4.37 34.79
CA PRO A 406 9.49 3.87 34.23
C PRO A 406 9.33 4.26 32.75
N SER A 407 9.03 3.25 31.93
CA SER A 407 8.78 3.41 30.51
C SER A 407 7.76 4.53 30.28
N GLU A 408 8.15 5.59 29.57
CA GLU A 408 7.21 6.64 29.20
C GLU A 408 6.10 6.02 28.31
N GLU A 409 4.87 6.14 28.81
CA GLU A 409 3.68 5.61 28.19
C GLU A 409 2.76 6.76 27.78
N PHE A 410 2.37 6.78 26.52
CA PHE A 410 1.39 7.75 26.01
C PHE A 410 0.05 7.08 25.82
N GLN A 411 -0.96 7.59 26.53
CA GLN A 411 -2.34 7.20 26.30
C GLN A 411 -2.88 7.90 25.05
N MET A 412 -3.27 7.10 24.07
CA MET A 412 -3.73 7.55 22.77
C MET A 412 -5.21 7.23 22.59
N TYR A 413 -5.94 8.13 21.93
CA TYR A 413 -7.30 7.92 21.44
C TYR A 413 -7.34 8.20 19.94
N SER A 414 -7.75 7.22 19.15
CA SER A 414 -7.88 7.35 17.71
C SER A 414 -9.31 7.10 17.26
N SER A 415 -9.77 7.93 16.33
CA SER A 415 -11.02 7.74 15.59
C SER A 415 -10.74 7.19 14.19
N LEU A 416 -11.52 6.21 13.75
CA LEU A 416 -11.47 5.68 12.38
C LEU A 416 -12.84 5.18 11.91
N SER A 417 -13.05 5.12 10.59
CA SER A 417 -14.28 4.59 9.98
C SER A 417 -14.16 3.09 9.76
N LEU A 418 -15.23 2.36 10.03
CA LEU A 418 -15.32 0.91 9.83
C LEU A 418 -15.84 0.60 8.42
N ALA A 419 -15.16 -0.30 7.73
CA ALA A 419 -15.62 -0.79 6.43
C ALA A 419 -16.91 -1.61 6.54
N GLY A 420 -17.06 -2.35 7.63
CA GLY A 420 -18.23 -3.18 7.94
C GLY A 420 -17.95 -4.06 9.16
N VAL A 421 -18.93 -4.91 9.49
CA VAL A 421 -18.86 -5.98 10.50
C VAL A 421 -19.18 -7.32 9.85
N SER A 422 -18.59 -8.41 10.33
CA SER A 422 -18.84 -9.76 9.81
C SER A 422 -20.11 -10.40 10.40
N ASP A 423 -20.48 -10.01 11.62
CA ASP A 423 -21.53 -10.61 12.41
C ASP A 423 -22.75 -9.69 12.56
N ALA A 424 -23.92 -10.30 12.76
CA ALA A 424 -25.19 -9.57 12.89
C ALA A 424 -25.31 -8.75 14.19
N GLU A 425 -24.49 -9.07 15.20
CA GLU A 425 -24.43 -8.38 16.49
C GLU A 425 -23.47 -7.18 16.45
N GLY A 426 -22.65 -7.09 15.40
CA GLY A 426 -21.64 -6.06 15.18
C GLY A 426 -20.47 -6.11 16.16
N ALA A 427 -20.20 -7.27 16.76
CA ALA A 427 -19.11 -7.51 17.69
C ALA A 427 -17.74 -7.66 16.99
N GLU A 428 -17.74 -8.09 15.73
CA GLU A 428 -16.55 -8.38 14.93
C GLU A 428 -16.39 -7.36 13.78
N PRO A 429 -15.64 -6.27 14.00
CA PRO A 429 -15.34 -5.33 12.93
C PRO A 429 -14.42 -5.96 11.89
N LEU A 430 -14.72 -5.72 10.62
CA LEU A 430 -13.79 -6.07 9.54
C LEU A 430 -12.51 -5.24 9.67
N GLY A 431 -11.36 -5.88 9.44
CA GLY A 431 -10.06 -5.24 9.62
C GLY A 431 -9.88 -4.00 8.75
N CYS A 432 -9.95 -4.13 7.43
CA CYS A 432 -10.06 -2.99 6.52
C CYS A 432 -10.56 -3.44 5.15
N HIS A 433 -11.14 -2.50 4.38
CA HIS A 433 -11.39 -2.66 2.95
C HIS A 433 -10.91 -1.41 2.21
N PHE A 434 -9.94 -1.57 1.31
CA PHE A 434 -9.44 -0.47 0.47
C PHE A 434 -9.65 -0.76 -1.01
N ILE A 435 -9.98 0.29 -1.76
CA ILE A 435 -10.01 0.27 -3.22
C ILE A 435 -8.73 0.93 -3.73
N LYS A 436 -7.82 0.11 -4.30
CA LYS A 436 -6.59 0.61 -4.94
C LYS A 436 -6.78 0.72 -6.44
N LEU A 437 -6.49 1.89 -7.00
CA LEU A 437 -6.48 2.10 -8.44
C LEU A 437 -5.13 1.72 -9.04
N GLU A 438 -5.19 0.85 -10.05
CA GLU A 438 -4.05 0.47 -10.87
C GLU A 438 -3.95 1.39 -12.08
N ASN A 439 -2.90 2.21 -12.12
CA ASN A 439 -2.67 3.17 -13.21
C ASN A 439 -2.08 2.46 -14.44
N LYS A 440 -1.42 1.32 -14.24
CA LYS A 440 -0.74 0.53 -15.26
C LYS A 440 -1.31 -0.89 -15.37
N PRO A 441 -2.64 -1.04 -15.54
CA PRO A 441 -3.31 -2.34 -15.48
C PRO A 441 -2.87 -3.30 -16.61
N ASP A 442 -2.37 -2.75 -17.73
CA ASP A 442 -1.82 -3.50 -18.85
C ASP A 442 -0.41 -4.09 -18.56
N CYS A 443 0.25 -3.66 -17.47
CA CYS A 443 1.54 -4.18 -17.06
C CYS A 443 1.44 -5.18 -15.90
N GLY A 444 0.42 -5.06 -15.06
CA GLY A 444 0.23 -5.84 -13.83
C GLY A 444 -0.31 -4.95 -12.71
N CYS A 445 -0.23 -5.43 -11.46
CA CYS A 445 -0.63 -4.67 -10.28
C CYS A 445 0.57 -3.92 -9.68
N GLU A 446 0.42 -2.63 -9.41
CA GLU A 446 1.41 -1.77 -8.76
C GLU A 446 1.58 -2.13 -7.27
N ILE A 447 2.74 -1.90 -6.68
CA ILE A 447 2.87 -2.00 -5.21
C ILE A 447 1.95 -0.98 -4.52
N MET A 448 1.52 -1.28 -3.29
CA MET A 448 0.82 -0.31 -2.46
C MET A 448 1.78 0.81 -2.04
N SER A 449 1.29 2.05 -1.97
CA SER A 449 2.08 3.19 -1.50
C SER A 449 2.44 3.04 -0.01
N LYS A 450 3.42 3.82 0.46
CA LYS A 450 3.74 3.88 1.89
C LYS A 450 2.52 4.32 2.73
N TYR A 451 1.73 5.28 2.25
CA TYR A 451 0.51 5.73 2.92
C TYR A 451 -0.54 4.61 2.96
N GLU A 452 -0.77 3.91 1.85
CA GLU A 452 -1.75 2.82 1.78
C GLU A 452 -1.39 1.67 2.74
N LEU A 453 -0.11 1.27 2.78
CA LEU A 453 0.39 0.23 3.67
C LEU A 453 0.29 0.61 5.15
N LEU A 454 0.72 1.82 5.52
CA LEU A 454 0.63 2.32 6.89
C LEU A 454 -0.82 2.44 7.35
N LYS A 455 -1.71 2.92 6.48
CA LYS A 455 -3.14 3.03 6.78
C LYS A 455 -3.75 1.66 7.01
N ALA A 456 -3.43 0.66 6.18
CA ALA A 456 -3.89 -0.70 6.36
C ALA A 456 -3.35 -1.32 7.66
N TRP A 457 -2.06 -1.14 7.93
CA TRP A 457 -1.43 -1.66 9.13
C TRP A 457 -2.08 -1.09 10.39
N LEU A 458 -2.34 0.24 10.42
CA LEU A 458 -3.01 0.89 11.55
C LEU A 458 -4.44 0.40 11.74
N HIS A 459 -5.21 0.21 10.67
CA HIS A 459 -6.56 -0.36 10.80
C HIS A 459 -6.52 -1.76 11.43
N LEU A 460 -5.68 -2.67 10.91
CA LEU A 460 -5.57 -4.03 11.44
C LEU A 460 -5.08 -4.02 12.89
N LYS A 461 -4.07 -3.21 13.21
CA LYS A 461 -3.49 -3.14 14.55
C LYS A 461 -4.47 -2.57 15.57
N LEU A 462 -5.18 -1.49 15.23
CA LEU A 462 -6.11 -0.80 16.14
C LEU A 462 -7.44 -1.54 16.28
N LEU A 463 -7.90 -2.27 15.26
CA LEU A 463 -9.10 -3.10 15.35
C LEU A 463 -8.81 -4.51 15.85
N LYS A 464 -7.53 -4.86 16.08
CA LYS A 464 -7.08 -6.24 16.40
C LYS A 464 -7.59 -7.28 15.41
N ALA A 465 -7.70 -6.91 14.14
CA ALA A 465 -8.14 -7.80 13.09
C ALA A 465 -6.96 -8.53 12.46
N GLU A 466 -7.13 -9.82 12.18
CA GLU A 466 -6.09 -10.65 11.57
C GLU A 466 -5.92 -10.36 10.06
N ILE A 467 -7.03 -10.07 9.39
CA ILE A 467 -7.11 -9.95 7.93
C ILE A 467 -7.79 -8.65 7.53
N GLY A 468 -7.21 -7.99 6.54
CA GLY A 468 -7.80 -6.90 5.78
C GLY A 468 -7.90 -7.25 4.30
N HIS A 469 -8.59 -6.41 3.53
CA HIS A 469 -8.84 -6.63 2.12
C HIS A 469 -8.46 -5.39 1.29
N CYS A 470 -7.74 -5.60 0.19
CA CYS A 470 -7.51 -4.59 -0.82
C CYS A 470 -8.05 -5.07 -2.17
N SER A 471 -9.08 -4.41 -2.67
CA SER A 471 -9.60 -4.63 -4.00
C SER A 471 -8.89 -3.72 -4.99
N ARG A 472 -8.21 -4.31 -5.94
CA ARG A 472 -7.43 -3.63 -6.98
C ARG A 472 -8.27 -3.48 -8.23
N VAL A 473 -8.46 -2.24 -8.64
CA VAL A 473 -9.39 -1.84 -9.69
C VAL A 473 -8.61 -1.10 -10.78
N SER A 474 -8.89 -1.39 -12.04
CA SER A 474 -8.26 -0.70 -13.15
C SER A 474 -8.70 0.76 -13.23
N LEU A 475 -7.75 1.70 -13.29
CA LEU A 475 -8.07 3.11 -13.56
C LEU A 475 -8.73 3.30 -14.94
N ARG A 476 -8.43 2.42 -15.90
CA ARG A 476 -8.85 2.58 -17.30
C ARG A 476 -10.34 2.31 -17.50
N ASP A 477 -10.84 1.23 -16.91
CA ASP A 477 -12.18 0.69 -17.16
C ASP A 477 -12.94 0.31 -15.88
N PHE A 478 -12.37 0.53 -14.70
CA PHE A 478 -12.95 0.18 -13.39
C PHE A 478 -13.27 -1.31 -13.24
N GLU A 479 -12.63 -2.16 -14.05
CA GLU A 479 -12.70 -3.60 -13.87
C GLU A 479 -11.94 -4.03 -12.61
N PRO A 480 -12.47 -4.99 -11.83
CA PRO A 480 -11.71 -5.63 -10.78
C PRO A 480 -10.57 -6.45 -11.40
N LEU A 481 -9.36 -6.25 -10.90
CA LEU A 481 -8.15 -6.93 -11.36
C LEU A 481 -7.68 -8.01 -10.40
N LEU A 482 -7.82 -7.75 -9.10
CA LEU A 482 -7.38 -8.63 -8.03
C LEU A 482 -8.03 -8.24 -6.69
N GLU A 483 -8.34 -9.23 -5.86
CA GLU A 483 -8.61 -9.04 -4.42
C GLU A 483 -7.43 -9.60 -3.62
N GLU A 484 -6.79 -8.75 -2.83
CA GLU A 484 -5.62 -9.08 -2.03
C GLU A 484 -5.98 -9.12 -0.54
N LYS A 485 -5.65 -10.22 0.14
CA LYS A 485 -5.73 -10.32 1.60
C LYS A 485 -4.48 -9.70 2.22
N LEU A 486 -4.68 -8.82 3.21
CA LEU A 486 -3.64 -8.11 3.93
C LEU A 486 -3.56 -8.66 5.36
N THR A 487 -2.36 -8.96 5.84
CA THR A 487 -2.09 -9.33 7.24
C THR A 487 -1.04 -8.39 7.79
N LEU A 488 -0.95 -8.24 9.12
CA LEU A 488 0.08 -7.39 9.73
C LEU A 488 1.50 -7.79 9.28
N VAL A 489 1.78 -9.09 9.25
CA VAL A 489 3.07 -9.63 8.81
C VAL A 489 3.36 -9.30 7.34
N SER A 490 2.37 -9.45 6.45
CA SER A 490 2.57 -9.13 5.03
C SER A 490 2.77 -7.64 4.80
N LEU A 491 2.04 -6.79 5.53
CA LEU A 491 2.16 -5.34 5.48
C LEU A 491 3.53 -4.85 5.98
N GLU A 492 4.00 -5.37 7.11
CA GLU A 492 5.33 -5.03 7.65
C GLU A 492 6.45 -5.44 6.71
N LYS A 493 6.34 -6.64 6.12
CA LYS A 493 7.28 -7.10 5.11
C LYS A 493 7.27 -6.19 3.88
N MET A 494 6.11 -5.80 3.37
CA MET A 494 6.01 -4.87 2.23
C MET A 494 6.57 -3.48 2.56
N LEU A 495 6.32 -2.96 3.76
CA LEU A 495 6.88 -1.69 4.24
C LEU A 495 8.42 -1.74 4.33
N HIS A 496 8.96 -2.87 4.80
CA HIS A 496 10.40 -3.08 4.85
C HIS A 496 10.99 -3.23 3.43
N ASP A 497 10.47 -4.15 2.62
CA ASP A 497 11.02 -4.52 1.32
C ASP A 497 10.95 -3.35 0.31
N TYR A 498 9.87 -2.56 0.32
CA TYR A 498 9.67 -1.49 -0.67
C TYR A 498 10.06 -0.10 -0.16
N TYR A 499 9.95 0.16 1.13
CA TYR A 499 10.12 1.49 1.72
C TYR A 499 11.18 1.57 2.82
N ASN A 500 11.89 0.47 3.10
CA ASN A 500 12.88 0.36 4.18
C ASN A 500 12.35 0.92 5.50
N THR A 501 11.07 0.69 5.78
CA THR A 501 10.37 1.22 6.94
C THR A 501 10.13 0.09 7.93
N SER A 502 10.72 0.20 9.12
CA SER A 502 10.46 -0.68 10.26
C SER A 502 9.39 -0.04 11.14
N MET A 503 8.30 -0.77 11.43
CA MET A 503 7.21 -0.26 12.27
C MET A 503 7.66 0.09 13.69
N PRO A 504 8.41 -0.77 14.42
CA PRO A 504 8.91 -0.41 15.75
C PRO A 504 9.78 0.85 15.77
N GLN A 505 10.60 1.06 14.74
CA GLN A 505 11.41 2.29 14.62
C GLN A 505 10.55 3.51 14.32
N LEU A 506 9.59 3.39 13.41
CA LEU A 506 8.68 4.47 13.07
C LEU A 506 7.84 4.90 14.29
N LEU A 507 7.39 3.94 15.11
CA LEU A 507 6.70 4.21 16.37
C LEU A 507 7.61 4.83 17.43
N SER A 508 8.87 4.43 17.49
CA SER A 508 9.88 5.05 18.37
C SER A 508 10.09 6.52 18.01
N HIS A 509 10.20 6.82 16.72
CA HIS A 509 10.27 8.20 16.23
C HIS A 509 9.00 9.00 16.59
N LEU A 510 7.82 8.36 16.56
CA LEU A 510 6.57 8.97 16.97
C LEU A 510 6.57 9.29 18.46
N CYS A 511 7.04 8.37 19.30
CA CYS A 511 7.20 8.58 20.73
C CYS A 511 8.06 9.82 21.00
N GLU A 512 9.25 9.90 20.38
CA GLU A 512 10.15 11.05 20.50
C GLU A 512 9.52 12.36 19.99
N PHE A 513 8.78 12.30 18.89
CA PHE A 513 8.07 13.47 18.36
C PHE A 513 6.99 13.97 19.33
N LEU A 514 6.22 13.06 19.93
CA LEU A 514 5.16 13.42 20.88
C LEU A 514 5.71 14.00 22.19
N LYS A 515 6.88 13.56 22.66
CA LYS A 515 7.56 14.17 23.83
C LYS A 515 7.79 15.67 23.66
N LEU A 516 8.04 16.13 22.44
CA LEU A 516 8.24 17.55 22.15
C LEU A 516 6.99 18.39 22.42
N PHE A 517 5.80 17.78 22.44
CA PHE A 517 4.56 18.47 22.73
C PHE A 517 4.39 18.80 24.22
N ASN A 518 5.08 18.09 25.13
CA ASN A 518 5.00 18.34 26.57
C ASN A 518 5.39 19.78 26.93
N ALA A 519 6.36 20.35 26.22
CA ALA A 519 6.85 21.72 26.43
C ALA A 519 5.93 22.81 25.83
N ILE A 520 4.93 22.45 25.03
CA ILE A 520 4.03 23.42 24.38
C ILE A 520 3.00 23.92 25.40
N PRO A 521 2.80 25.24 25.54
CA PRO A 521 1.79 25.78 26.44
C PRO A 521 0.37 25.54 25.89
N PRO A 522 -0.65 25.50 26.75
CA PRO A 522 -2.05 25.37 26.34
C PRO A 522 -2.45 26.45 25.34
N GLY A 523 -3.30 26.09 24.38
CA GLY A 523 -3.78 26.99 23.33
C GLY A 523 -4.11 26.29 22.02
N ASP A 524 -4.53 27.08 21.05
CA ASP A 524 -4.83 26.63 19.69
C ASP A 524 -3.64 26.84 18.76
N TYR A 525 -3.34 25.83 17.96
CA TYR A 525 -2.21 25.80 17.05
C TYR A 525 -2.60 25.23 15.69
N LEU A 526 -1.78 25.55 14.69
CA LEU A 526 -1.80 24.95 13.36
C LEU A 526 -0.45 24.26 13.14
N LEU A 527 -0.46 22.94 12.97
CA LEU A 527 0.72 22.20 12.55
C LEU A 527 0.79 22.20 11.02
N ARG A 528 1.92 22.61 10.47
CA ARG A 528 2.12 22.76 9.02
C ARG A 528 3.41 22.12 8.56
N ASN A 529 3.32 21.27 7.54
CA ASN A 529 4.46 20.86 6.74
C ASN A 529 4.68 21.84 5.58
N SER A 530 5.92 22.26 5.36
CA SER A 530 6.27 23.20 4.30
C SER A 530 7.34 22.62 3.39
N VAL A 531 7.13 22.74 2.07
CA VAL A 531 8.13 22.35 1.05
C VAL A 531 9.46 23.10 1.22
N LYS A 532 9.43 24.30 1.83
CA LYS A 532 10.64 25.09 2.13
C LYS A 532 11.48 24.49 3.27
N TYR A 533 10.82 23.90 4.26
CA TYR A 533 11.45 23.35 5.46
C TYR A 533 11.17 21.85 5.53
N LYS A 534 11.74 21.10 4.59
CA LYS A 534 11.43 19.68 4.40
C LYS A 534 11.76 18.78 5.58
N ASP A 535 12.55 19.24 6.54
CA ASP A 535 12.97 18.45 7.70
C ASP A 535 12.21 18.84 8.99
N LYS A 536 11.25 19.79 8.91
CA LYS A 536 10.56 20.32 10.09
C LYS A 536 9.06 20.51 9.87
N PHE A 537 8.29 20.24 10.91
CA PHE A 537 6.94 20.77 11.06
C PHE A 537 6.99 22.16 11.69
N LEU A 538 6.24 23.10 11.12
CA LEU A 538 6.05 24.42 11.67
C LEU A 538 4.79 24.40 12.54
N LEU A 539 4.97 24.66 13.82
CA LEU A 539 3.86 24.87 14.74
C LEU A 539 3.56 26.37 14.77
N CYS A 540 2.37 26.75 14.30
CA CYS A 540 1.95 28.14 14.19
C CYS A 540 0.87 28.45 15.24
N LYS A 541 0.89 29.65 15.82
CA LYS A 541 -0.12 30.14 16.75
C LYS A 541 -0.90 31.31 16.16
N PRO A 542 -2.20 31.48 16.49
CA PRO A 542 -2.95 32.66 16.10
C PRO A 542 -2.43 33.88 16.88
N ILE A 543 -2.44 35.05 16.22
CA ILE A 543 -2.09 36.35 16.80
C ILE A 543 -3.23 37.34 16.59
N LYS A 544 -3.45 38.20 17.58
CA LYS A 544 -4.46 39.27 17.55
C LYS A 544 -3.86 40.67 17.37
N GLU A 545 -2.55 40.75 17.10
CA GLU A 545 -1.85 42.02 16.94
C GLU A 545 -2.30 42.75 15.66
N PRO A 546 -2.53 44.08 15.72
CA PRO A 546 -3.06 44.85 14.59
C PRO A 546 -2.06 44.98 13.43
N THR A 547 -0.77 44.80 13.70
CA THR A 547 0.29 44.84 12.68
C THR A 547 0.93 43.46 12.58
N PRO A 548 0.61 42.67 11.55
CA PRO A 548 1.15 41.34 11.41
C PRO A 548 2.67 41.38 11.23
N PRO A 549 3.46 40.58 11.96
CA PRO A 549 4.89 40.46 11.71
C PRO A 549 5.12 39.93 10.28
N PRO A 550 6.26 40.24 9.64
CA PRO A 550 6.51 39.95 8.22
C PRO A 550 6.51 38.46 7.85
N GLN A 551 6.50 37.54 8.83
CA GLN A 551 6.43 36.09 8.64
C GLN A 551 5.07 35.49 9.00
N SER A 552 4.04 36.33 9.15
CA SER A 552 2.68 35.87 9.41
C SER A 552 1.90 35.60 8.11
N PHE A 553 0.83 34.83 8.23
CA PHE A 553 -0.09 34.55 7.12
C PHE A 553 -1.53 34.47 7.65
N LYS A 554 -2.51 34.84 6.82
CA LYS A 554 -3.91 34.59 7.12
C LYS A 554 -4.30 33.17 6.75
N LEU A 555 -5.03 32.51 7.64
CA LEU A 555 -5.42 31.13 7.41
C LEU A 555 -6.38 30.98 6.22
N HIS A 556 -7.38 31.85 6.09
CA HIS A 556 -8.32 31.76 4.97
C HIS A 556 -7.61 31.98 3.63
N GLU A 557 -6.69 32.93 3.54
CA GLU A 557 -5.90 33.16 2.33
C GLU A 557 -5.07 31.93 1.97
N LEU A 558 -4.43 31.30 2.96
CA LEU A 558 -3.69 30.05 2.78
C LEU A 558 -4.60 28.94 2.23
N LEU A 559 -5.82 28.82 2.77
CA LEU A 559 -6.81 27.80 2.40
C LEU A 559 -7.41 28.04 1.00
N THR A 560 -7.57 29.28 0.57
CA THR A 560 -8.14 29.64 -0.74
C THR A 560 -7.11 29.77 -1.86
N ALA A 561 -5.82 29.78 -1.54
CA ALA A 561 -4.76 30.14 -2.49
C ALA A 561 -4.58 29.18 -3.67
N THR A 562 -5.02 27.92 -3.56
CA THR A 562 -4.71 26.88 -4.54
C THR A 562 -5.86 25.91 -4.72
N ALA A 563 -6.41 25.86 -5.93
CA ALA A 563 -7.38 24.85 -6.30
C ALA A 563 -6.67 23.52 -6.62
N PRO A 564 -7.33 22.36 -6.39
CA PRO A 564 -6.75 21.08 -6.72
C PRO A 564 -6.36 20.95 -8.19
N SER A 565 -5.10 20.62 -8.46
CA SER A 565 -4.63 20.29 -9.80
C SER A 565 -3.91 18.94 -9.84
N ASP A 566 -3.96 18.32 -11.02
CA ASP A 566 -3.23 17.11 -11.37
C ASP A 566 -1.86 17.42 -11.96
N GLU A 567 -1.58 18.67 -12.32
CA GLU A 567 -0.30 19.10 -12.90
C GLU A 567 0.89 18.73 -12.03
N CYS A 568 0.78 18.89 -10.70
CA CYS A 568 1.83 18.51 -9.77
C CYS A 568 2.08 16.99 -9.76
N PHE A 569 1.03 16.19 -9.87
CA PHE A 569 1.16 14.74 -9.95
C PHE A 569 1.71 14.30 -11.31
N LEU A 570 1.25 14.90 -12.41
CA LEU A 570 1.74 14.62 -13.77
C LEU A 570 3.17 15.11 -14.04
N SER A 571 3.68 16.05 -13.24
CA SER A 571 5.06 16.56 -13.38
C SER A 571 6.07 15.82 -12.48
N GLN A 572 5.62 14.97 -11.57
CA GLN A 572 6.49 14.29 -10.61
C GLN A 572 7.03 12.95 -11.09
N ASN A 573 8.20 12.54 -10.59
CA ASN A 573 8.78 11.23 -10.89
C ASN A 573 8.38 10.16 -9.86
N SER A 574 7.22 10.31 -9.21
CA SER A 574 6.69 9.29 -8.32
C SER A 574 6.20 8.11 -9.17
N TYR A 575 7.01 7.04 -9.23
CA TYR A 575 6.73 5.80 -9.94
C TYR A 575 6.44 4.69 -8.94
N LEU A 576 5.27 4.05 -9.03
CA LEU A 576 5.02 2.79 -8.33
C LEU A 576 5.40 1.61 -9.24
N PRO A 577 6.34 0.75 -8.83
CA PRO A 577 6.69 -0.46 -9.58
C PRO A 577 5.55 -1.47 -9.59
N ILE A 578 5.52 -2.33 -10.61
CA ILE A 578 4.64 -3.50 -10.65
C ILE A 578 5.14 -4.51 -9.59
N SER A 579 4.23 -5.11 -8.83
CA SER A 579 4.59 -6.14 -7.87
C SER A 579 5.05 -7.42 -8.59
N ASN A 580 6.11 -8.03 -8.06
CA ASN A 580 6.59 -9.34 -8.51
C ASN A 580 5.86 -10.52 -7.83
N THR A 581 5.08 -10.25 -6.78
CA THR A 581 4.36 -11.28 -6.01
C THR A 581 2.88 -11.32 -6.33
N LEU A 582 2.32 -10.30 -6.96
CA LEU A 582 0.89 -10.22 -7.24
C LEU A 582 0.57 -10.67 -8.66
N CYS A 583 -0.26 -11.70 -8.78
CA CYS A 583 -0.86 -12.09 -10.04
C CYS A 583 -2.15 -11.28 -10.26
N GLY A 584 -2.17 -10.46 -11.30
CA GLY A 584 -3.37 -9.80 -11.78
C GLY A 584 -4.01 -10.55 -12.95
N ARG A 585 -5.23 -10.19 -13.32
CA ARG A 585 -6.01 -10.79 -14.42
C ARG A 585 -5.22 -11.03 -15.72
N LEU A 586 -4.43 -10.06 -16.16
CA LEU A 586 -3.58 -10.19 -17.36
C LEU A 586 -2.59 -11.36 -17.25
N HIS A 587 -1.93 -11.48 -16.10
CA HIS A 587 -0.91 -12.49 -15.83
C HIS A 587 -1.53 -13.89 -15.78
N GLU A 588 -2.71 -14.01 -15.17
CA GLU A 588 -3.46 -15.26 -15.13
C GLU A 588 -3.96 -15.70 -16.52
N GLU A 589 -4.67 -14.82 -17.23
CA GLU A 589 -5.27 -15.14 -18.54
C GLU A 589 -4.21 -15.46 -19.59
N GLN A 590 -3.02 -14.83 -19.51
CA GLN A 590 -1.91 -15.05 -20.45
C GLN A 590 -0.86 -16.05 -19.94
N GLN A 591 -1.01 -16.60 -18.73
CA GLN A 591 -0.01 -17.46 -18.06
C GLN A 591 1.39 -16.82 -18.03
N LEU A 592 1.41 -15.50 -17.83
CA LEU A 592 2.62 -14.67 -17.81
C LEU A 592 3.01 -14.37 -16.37
N LEU A 593 4.23 -14.70 -15.97
CA LEU A 593 4.78 -14.33 -14.66
C LEU A 593 4.70 -12.80 -14.40
N PRO A 594 4.34 -12.33 -13.19
CA PRO A 594 4.37 -10.91 -12.86
C PRO A 594 5.77 -10.33 -13.07
N CYS A 595 5.83 -9.14 -13.64
CA CYS A 595 7.09 -8.48 -14.00
C CYS A 595 7.99 -9.28 -14.96
N ALA A 596 7.42 -10.18 -15.77
CA ALA A 596 8.16 -10.89 -16.81
C ALA A 596 7.69 -10.50 -18.21
N PHE A 597 8.53 -10.76 -19.20
CA PHE A 597 8.20 -10.58 -20.61
C PHE A 597 7.41 -11.78 -21.16
N PRO A 598 6.63 -11.62 -22.23
CA PRO A 598 5.93 -12.73 -22.87
C PRO A 598 6.90 -13.78 -23.41
N ILE A 599 6.41 -15.01 -23.58
CA ILE A 599 7.17 -16.11 -24.15
C ILE A 599 7.36 -15.88 -25.66
N LYS A 600 8.47 -16.35 -26.23
CA LYS A 600 8.67 -16.36 -27.69
C LYS A 600 7.71 -17.36 -28.33
N THR A 601 6.89 -16.89 -29.26
CA THR A 601 5.94 -17.71 -30.03
C THR A 601 6.62 -18.73 -30.96
N SER A 602 7.91 -18.58 -31.24
CA SER A 602 8.71 -19.60 -31.92
C SER A 602 9.67 -20.23 -30.92
N GLY A 603 9.50 -21.53 -30.65
CA GLY A 603 10.33 -22.33 -29.72
C GLY A 603 11.81 -22.49 -30.10
N ILE A 604 12.39 -21.54 -30.83
CA ILE A 604 13.79 -21.54 -31.24
C ILE A 604 14.57 -20.65 -30.27
N ALA A 605 15.36 -21.29 -29.41
CA ALA A 605 16.32 -20.61 -28.56
C ALA A 605 17.24 -19.72 -29.42
N VAL A 606 17.25 -18.42 -29.15
CA VAL A 606 18.09 -17.48 -29.89
C VAL A 606 19.56 -17.73 -29.52
N LYS A 607 20.30 -18.37 -30.43
CA LYS A 607 21.73 -18.09 -30.58
C LYS A 607 21.85 -16.58 -30.79
N ARG A 608 22.45 -15.87 -29.83
CA ARG A 608 22.65 -14.40 -29.83
C ARG A 608 22.99 -13.88 -31.24
N ARG A 609 22.00 -13.39 -31.98
CA ARG A 609 22.21 -12.65 -33.21
C ARG A 609 22.17 -11.17 -32.85
N ASN A 610 23.35 -10.56 -32.82
CA ASN A 610 23.56 -9.12 -32.72
C ASN A 610 23.05 -8.42 -34.00
N LYS A 611 21.73 -8.33 -34.20
CA LYS A 611 21.15 -7.43 -35.21
C LYS A 611 19.87 -6.82 -34.63
N VAL A 612 20.01 -5.61 -34.13
CA VAL A 612 18.90 -4.69 -33.87
C VAL A 612 18.26 -4.36 -35.23
N PRO A 613 16.94 -4.46 -35.40
CA PRO A 613 16.26 -3.93 -36.57
C PRO A 613 16.45 -2.41 -36.62
N VAL A 614 16.87 -1.88 -37.76
CA VAL A 614 17.01 -0.44 -37.98
C VAL A 614 15.59 0.12 -38.14
N GLU A 615 15.09 0.83 -37.13
CA GLU A 615 13.94 1.71 -37.29
C GLU A 615 14.32 2.87 -38.23
N GLU A 616 13.43 3.20 -39.17
CA GLU A 616 13.56 4.40 -39.97
C GLU A 616 13.47 5.65 -39.06
N PRO A 617 14.44 6.58 -39.15
CA PRO A 617 14.48 7.70 -38.22
C PRO A 617 13.44 8.76 -38.59
N ARG A 618 12.44 8.94 -37.73
CA ARG A 618 11.72 10.23 -37.63
C ARG A 618 12.74 11.35 -37.44
N ARG A 619 12.65 12.40 -38.25
CA ARG A 619 13.62 13.51 -38.33
C ARG A 619 13.80 14.18 -36.96
N GLN A 620 14.90 13.87 -36.26
CA GLN A 620 15.33 14.60 -35.07
C GLN A 620 16.27 15.77 -35.44
N PRO A 621 16.26 16.88 -34.68
CA PRO A 621 17.05 18.07 -34.97
C PRO A 621 18.57 17.83 -34.92
N ILE A 622 19.30 18.50 -35.84
CA ILE A 622 20.71 18.28 -36.20
C ILE A 622 21.67 18.33 -34.99
N ASN A 623 21.37 19.13 -33.97
CA ASN A 623 22.24 19.33 -32.81
C ASN A 623 22.37 18.08 -31.91
N ARG A 624 21.38 17.18 -31.90
CA ARG A 624 21.47 15.91 -31.12
C ARG A 624 22.33 14.84 -31.81
N ARG A 625 22.47 14.88 -33.15
CA ARG A 625 23.29 13.92 -33.91
C ARG A 625 24.79 14.07 -33.63
N VAL A 626 25.27 15.30 -33.49
CA VAL A 626 26.69 15.59 -33.22
C VAL A 626 27.07 15.18 -31.79
N ALA A 627 26.19 15.40 -30.82
CA ALA A 627 26.38 14.96 -29.43
C ALA A 627 26.40 13.42 -29.30
N ALA A 628 25.47 12.74 -29.96
CA ALA A 628 25.40 11.27 -29.95
C ALA A 628 26.63 10.63 -30.63
N HIS A 629 27.15 11.23 -31.71
CA HIS A 629 28.36 10.74 -32.39
C HIS A 629 29.62 10.89 -31.52
N ARG A 630 29.77 12.02 -30.82
CA ARG A 630 30.86 12.23 -29.84
C ARG A 630 30.77 11.25 -28.67
N GLU A 631 29.58 10.97 -28.16
CA GLU A 631 29.39 10.03 -27.05
C GLU A 631 29.67 8.58 -27.48
N ALA A 632 29.28 8.20 -28.70
CA ALA A 632 29.58 6.88 -29.28
C ALA A 632 31.08 6.67 -29.49
N GLN A 633 31.81 7.69 -29.98
CA GLN A 633 33.27 7.64 -30.09
C GLN A 633 33.95 7.51 -28.71
N ARG A 634 33.47 8.25 -27.71
CA ARG A 634 34.00 8.18 -26.33
C ARG A 634 33.77 6.79 -25.71
N LYS A 635 32.62 6.16 -25.96
CA LYS A 635 32.31 4.78 -25.52
C LYS A 635 33.18 3.73 -26.22
N LYS A 636 33.48 3.89 -27.52
CA LYS A 636 34.42 3.01 -28.25
C LYS A 636 35.84 3.13 -27.72
N ALA A 637 36.32 4.34 -27.44
CA ALA A 637 37.64 4.58 -26.85
C ALA A 637 37.78 3.98 -25.44
N LYS A 638 36.76 4.13 -24.57
CA LYS A 638 36.75 3.48 -23.25
C LYS A 638 36.78 1.94 -23.34
N LYS A 639 36.07 1.34 -24.29
CA LYS A 639 36.09 -0.13 -24.50
C LYS A 639 37.46 -0.63 -24.97
N SER A 640 38.11 0.07 -25.91
CA SER A 640 39.44 -0.33 -26.39
C SER A 640 40.50 -0.18 -25.30
N GLN A 641 40.41 0.86 -24.46
CA GLN A 641 41.31 1.04 -23.32
C GLN A 641 41.13 -0.06 -22.26
N LYS A 642 39.89 -0.46 -21.95
CA LYS A 642 39.59 -1.56 -21.01
C LYS A 642 40.09 -2.92 -21.52
N MET A 643 40.01 -3.16 -22.83
CA MET A 643 40.57 -4.36 -23.46
C MET A 643 42.10 -4.40 -23.39
N ARG A 644 42.77 -3.27 -23.67
CA ARG A 644 44.24 -3.16 -23.56
C ARG A 644 44.72 -3.36 -22.12
N ALA A 645 43.99 -2.83 -21.13
CA ALA A 645 44.31 -3.02 -19.71
C ALA A 645 44.17 -4.50 -19.29
N LYS A 646 43.13 -5.20 -19.72
CA LYS A 646 42.96 -6.65 -19.46
C LYS A 646 44.04 -7.49 -20.13
N ALA A 647 44.44 -7.14 -21.36
CA ALA A 647 45.52 -7.84 -22.07
C ALA A 647 46.87 -7.68 -21.34
N ARG A 648 47.19 -6.47 -20.86
CA ARG A 648 48.40 -6.21 -20.04
C ARG A 648 48.38 -7.01 -18.75
N LYS A 649 47.25 -7.03 -18.02
CA LYS A 649 47.12 -7.77 -16.76
C LYS A 649 47.30 -9.30 -16.94
N LYS A 650 46.86 -9.84 -18.08
CA LYS A 650 47.05 -11.26 -18.42
C LYS A 650 48.49 -11.59 -18.84
N GLN A 651 49.21 -10.63 -19.41
CA GLN A 651 50.62 -10.79 -19.76
C GLN A 651 51.53 -10.70 -18.52
N THR A 652 51.24 -9.82 -17.56
CA THR A 652 51.99 -9.79 -16.29
C THR A 652 51.77 -11.06 -15.47
N ALA A 653 50.52 -11.53 -15.34
CA ALA A 653 50.24 -12.78 -14.62
C ALA A 653 50.96 -14.00 -15.23
N LYS A 654 51.07 -14.06 -16.57
CA LYS A 654 51.84 -15.12 -17.24
C LYS A 654 53.34 -15.03 -16.98
N LYS A 655 53.90 -13.81 -16.91
CA LYS A 655 55.32 -13.61 -16.60
C LYS A 655 55.62 -13.92 -15.14
N GLU A 656 54.68 -13.65 -14.23
CA GLU A 656 54.78 -14.03 -12.82
C GLU A 656 54.75 -15.56 -12.66
N ASP A 657 53.82 -16.25 -13.32
CA ASP A 657 53.78 -17.73 -13.38
C ASP A 657 55.06 -18.35 -13.98
N GLU A 658 55.66 -17.71 -15.00
CA GLU A 658 56.91 -18.17 -15.62
C GLU A 658 58.11 -17.94 -14.69
N ASN A 659 58.17 -16.82 -13.98
CA ASN A 659 59.18 -16.53 -12.97
C ASN A 659 59.07 -17.45 -11.73
N GLU A 660 57.85 -17.76 -11.26
CA GLU A 660 57.66 -18.73 -10.18
C GLU A 660 58.15 -20.13 -10.57
N LYS A 661 57.90 -20.56 -11.81
CA LYS A 661 58.41 -21.84 -12.33
C LYS A 661 59.93 -21.88 -12.51
N GLU A 662 60.56 -20.73 -12.81
CA GLU A 662 62.03 -20.64 -12.83
C GLU A 662 62.62 -20.62 -11.41
N MET A 663 61.98 -19.93 -10.46
CA MET A 663 62.34 -19.95 -9.04
C MET A 663 62.23 -21.36 -8.44
N ASP A 664 61.16 -22.09 -8.73
CA ASP A 664 60.98 -23.48 -8.28
C ASP A 664 62.06 -24.42 -8.85
N LYS A 665 62.54 -24.17 -10.09
CA LYS A 665 63.68 -24.89 -10.64
C LYS A 665 64.98 -24.62 -9.89
N PHE A 666 65.22 -23.37 -9.48
CA PHE A 666 66.41 -23.01 -8.69
C PHE A 666 66.36 -23.54 -7.25
N MET A 667 65.17 -23.69 -6.66
CA MET A 667 64.98 -24.23 -5.30
C MET A 667 64.96 -25.77 -5.24
N SER A 668 65.02 -26.44 -6.40
CA SER A 668 65.02 -27.91 -6.54
C SER A 668 66.39 -28.50 -6.92
N LEU A 669 67.43 -27.67 -6.90
CA LEU A 669 68.86 -28.02 -6.91
C LEU A 669 69.43 -27.84 -5.51
#